data_AF-F7I398-F1
#
_entry.id   AF-F7I398-F1
#
_cell.length_a   1.000
_cell.length_b   1.000
_cell.length_c   1.000
_cell.angle_alpha   90.00
_cell.angle_beta   90.00
_cell.angle_gamma   90.00
#
_symmetry.space_group_name_H-M   'P 1'
#
loop_
_entity.id
_entity.type
_entity.pdbx_description
1 polymer ?
#
loop_
_entity_poly.entity_id
_entity_poly.type
_entity_poly.pdbx_seq_one_letter_code
_entity_poly.pdbx_strand_id
1 'polypeptide(L)'
;MGIRESPTLRNERISAPPRPRPGSLETLTSIQHTAAGASSGHALSITSPHALPSDSRMWVSPFACGPGKSEGEFQLKVWGQWAGRTRRQRLVVCSAVARVRCAGLSCQNKGHLVMEALLEGMKNRGHGGGFLTSCEAELQELMKQIDIMVAHKKSEWEGRTHALETCLKIREQELKTLRSQLDVKHKEVGMLHQQVEEHEKIKQEMTVEYKQELKKLHEELGRLKRGYEKLQKKQMREFRGNTKNHREDRSEIERLTAKIEEFRQKSLDWEKQRLIYQHQVSSLEAQRKALAEQSEIIQAQLANRKQKLESVELSSQSEIQHLSSKLERANDTICANELEIERLTMRVNDLVGTNMTVLQEQQQKEEKLRESEKLLEALQEEKRELRAALQSQENFIREERMLKEKLQEKIKAADAQHAAEALRPGEDSPAEKKYTSQGQGDLDSVLSQLNFTHTREELLQAEVTRLESSLESVSATCKQLSQELMEKYEELKRMEAHNSEYRAEIKKLKEQILQAEQSYSSALEGMKLEISHLTQELHQRDITIASTKGSSSDMEKRLKAEMQRAEEKAVEHKEILDQLESLKLENHRLNEMVMKLELGLHECSLPVSPLGSIATRFLEEEELRSHHILERLDAHIEELKRESEKTVRQFTALK
;
A
#
# COMPACT_ATOMS: atom_id res chain seq x y z
N MET A 1 56.08 22.67 30.08
CA MET A 1 54.67 22.25 30.12
C MET A 1 54.33 21.61 28.79
N GLY A 2 53.83 20.37 28.81
CA GLY A 2 53.07 19.76 27.71
C GLY A 2 53.85 19.12 26.56
N ILE A 3 54.64 18.07 26.82
CA ILE A 3 54.93 17.05 25.80
C ILE A 3 53.66 16.18 25.70
N ARG A 4 53.07 16.05 24.50
CA ARG A 4 52.08 15.00 24.25
C ARG A 4 52.27 14.39 22.88
N GLU A 5 52.31 13.08 22.92
CA GLU A 5 52.81 12.12 21.96
C GLU A 5 51.88 11.92 20.77
N SER A 6 52.47 11.58 19.62
CA SER A 6 51.81 11.06 18.44
C SER A 6 51.27 9.65 18.70
N PRO A 7 50.05 9.28 18.25
CA PRO A 7 49.64 7.89 18.25
C PRO A 7 50.10 7.18 16.96
N THR A 8 50.79 6.09 17.20
CA THR A 8 51.30 5.08 16.26
C THR A 8 50.17 4.39 15.49
N LEU A 9 50.39 4.24 14.17
CA LEU A 9 49.62 3.38 13.28
C LEU A 9 49.74 1.92 13.73
N ARG A 10 48.64 1.33 14.20
CA ARG A 10 48.54 -0.12 14.42
C ARG A 10 47.96 -0.74 13.13
N ASN A 11 48.81 -1.48 12.45
CA ASN A 11 48.53 -2.16 11.20
C ASN A 11 47.80 -3.48 11.52
N GLU A 12 46.46 -3.46 11.55
CA GLU A 12 45.65 -4.69 11.63
C GLU A 12 45.39 -5.24 10.22
N ARG A 13 46.04 -6.36 9.90
CA ARG A 13 45.68 -7.20 8.76
C ARG A 13 44.30 -7.81 9.04
N ILE A 14 43.28 -7.38 8.31
CA ILE A 14 42.02 -8.11 8.21
C ILE A 14 42.10 -9.00 6.96
N SER A 15 41.97 -10.31 7.20
CA SER A 15 42.00 -11.38 6.21
C SER A 15 40.87 -11.26 5.17
N ALA A 16 41.21 -11.49 3.91
CA ALA A 16 40.26 -11.63 2.82
C ALA A 16 39.37 -12.89 3.00
N PRO A 17 38.08 -12.86 2.61
CA PRO A 17 37.26 -14.07 2.55
C PRO A 17 37.70 -14.96 1.38
N PRO A 18 37.51 -16.30 1.47
CA PRO A 18 38.00 -17.21 0.45
C PRO A 18 37.15 -17.10 -0.83
N ARG A 19 37.82 -17.08 -2.00
CA ARG A 19 37.19 -17.27 -3.30
C ARG A 19 36.62 -18.70 -3.41
N PRO A 20 35.42 -18.90 -3.98
CA PRO A 20 34.99 -20.23 -4.38
C PRO A 20 35.81 -20.68 -5.60
N ARG A 21 36.35 -21.91 -5.54
CA ARG A 21 36.97 -22.57 -6.70
C ARG A 21 35.86 -23.16 -7.60
N PRO A 22 36.07 -23.17 -8.93
CA PRO A 22 35.15 -23.80 -9.86
C PRO A 22 35.34 -25.32 -9.84
N GLY A 23 34.27 -26.04 -9.51
CA GLY A 23 34.18 -27.49 -9.62
C GLY A 23 33.29 -27.87 -10.81
N SER A 24 33.92 -28.51 -11.79
CA SER A 24 33.36 -29.14 -12.97
C SER A 24 32.31 -30.21 -12.62
N LEU A 25 31.16 -30.17 -13.29
CA LEU A 25 30.39 -31.36 -13.64
C LEU A 25 29.84 -31.16 -15.06
N GLU A 26 30.53 -31.77 -16.01
CA GLU A 26 30.00 -32.11 -17.33
C GLU A 26 29.11 -33.35 -17.23
N THR A 27 28.35 -33.59 -18.31
CA THR A 27 27.66 -34.83 -18.73
C THR A 27 26.34 -35.15 -17.98
N LEU A 28 25.15 -35.23 -18.61
CA LEU A 28 24.77 -35.93 -19.85
C LEU A 28 23.42 -35.39 -20.44
N THR A 29 23.43 -35.21 -21.78
CA THR A 29 22.39 -35.52 -22.80
C THR A 29 20.89 -35.28 -22.52
N SER A 30 20.20 -34.52 -23.39
CA SER A 30 19.50 -35.05 -24.58
C SER A 30 18.56 -34.01 -25.24
N ILE A 31 18.83 -33.69 -26.52
CA ILE A 31 17.92 -33.56 -27.68
C ILE A 31 16.50 -33.01 -27.39
N GLN A 32 16.06 -31.85 -27.90
CA GLN A 32 15.55 -31.68 -29.28
C GLN A 32 15.60 -30.23 -29.77
N HIS A 33 16.10 -30.07 -31.00
CA HIS A 33 15.87 -28.94 -31.87
C HIS A 33 14.42 -28.93 -32.37
N THR A 34 13.82 -27.75 -32.48
CA THR A 34 12.93 -27.46 -33.62
C THR A 34 13.17 -26.03 -34.09
N ALA A 35 13.47 -25.93 -35.38
CA ALA A 35 13.82 -24.72 -36.10
C ALA A 35 12.57 -23.97 -36.59
N ALA A 36 12.71 -22.64 -36.68
CA ALA A 36 12.15 -21.73 -37.70
C ALA A 36 12.27 -20.30 -37.12
N GLY A 37 12.79 -19.27 -37.77
CA GLY A 37 13.25 -19.05 -39.13
C GLY A 37 13.57 -17.56 -39.28
N ALA A 38 14.58 -17.26 -40.09
CA ALA A 38 14.95 -16.01 -40.78
C ALA A 38 14.39 -14.66 -40.28
N SER A 39 15.21 -13.69 -39.86
CA SER A 39 16.17 -12.89 -40.65
C SER A 39 15.55 -11.92 -41.65
N SER A 40 15.47 -10.64 -41.28
CA SER A 40 15.89 -9.44 -42.05
C SER A 40 15.56 -8.21 -41.17
N GLY A 41 16.43 -7.25 -40.84
CA GLY A 41 17.62 -6.77 -41.52
C GLY A 41 17.29 -5.56 -42.41
N HIS A 42 17.76 -4.37 -42.02
CA HIS A 42 17.77 -3.04 -42.69
C HIS A 42 16.58 -2.10 -42.35
N ALA A 43 16.73 -0.98 -41.65
CA ALA A 43 17.62 0.20 -41.75
C ALA A 43 17.03 1.36 -42.59
N LEU A 44 16.57 2.37 -41.85
CA LEU A 44 16.66 3.83 -42.06
C LEU A 44 16.66 4.45 -43.48
N SER A 45 15.68 5.34 -43.71
CA SER A 45 15.85 6.62 -44.43
C SER A 45 14.56 7.45 -44.23
N ILE A 46 14.55 8.43 -43.32
CA ILE A 46 14.60 9.89 -43.60
C ILE A 46 13.93 10.31 -44.91
N THR A 47 12.78 10.98 -44.80
CA THR A 47 12.45 12.19 -45.57
C THR A 47 11.27 12.90 -44.89
N SER A 48 11.50 14.14 -44.47
CA SER A 48 10.46 15.17 -44.26
C SER A 48 10.44 16.04 -45.52
N PRO A 49 9.27 16.60 -45.91
CA PRO A 49 9.21 18.06 -45.83
C PRO A 49 7.85 18.64 -45.39
N HIS A 50 7.98 19.81 -44.78
CA HIS A 50 7.02 20.86 -44.45
C HIS A 50 5.74 20.98 -45.30
N ALA A 51 4.61 21.23 -44.64
CA ALA A 51 3.81 22.47 -44.78
C ALA A 51 2.71 22.54 -43.71
N LEU A 52 2.71 23.62 -42.92
CA LEU A 52 1.57 24.04 -42.09
C LEU A 52 0.48 24.64 -43.00
N PRO A 53 -0.78 24.63 -42.54
CA PRO A 53 -1.33 25.91 -42.12
C PRO A 53 -2.00 25.87 -40.76
N SER A 54 -1.82 27.01 -40.09
CA SER A 54 -2.43 27.44 -38.84
C SER A 54 -3.94 27.26 -38.82
N ASP A 55 -4.47 26.69 -37.74
CA ASP A 55 -5.77 27.14 -37.25
C ASP A 55 -5.91 26.99 -35.73
N SER A 56 -6.19 28.13 -35.10
CA SER A 56 -6.40 28.29 -33.67
C SER A 56 -7.64 27.53 -33.22
N ARG A 57 -7.47 26.48 -32.40
CA ARG A 57 -8.52 26.05 -31.47
C ARG A 57 -7.93 25.80 -30.10
N MET A 58 -8.26 26.77 -29.23
CA MET A 58 -8.13 26.71 -27.79
C MET A 58 -8.80 25.43 -27.27
N TRP A 59 -8.03 24.62 -26.55
CA TRP A 59 -8.58 23.58 -25.69
C TRP A 59 -9.30 24.26 -24.52
N VAL A 60 -10.63 24.16 -24.54
CA VAL A 60 -11.48 24.53 -23.41
C VAL A 60 -11.53 23.36 -22.45
N SER A 61 -11.01 23.58 -21.25
CA SER A 61 -11.14 22.71 -20.07
C SER A 61 -12.60 22.68 -19.61
N PRO A 62 -13.24 21.51 -19.41
CA PRO A 62 -14.60 21.45 -18.89
C PRO A 62 -14.57 21.35 -17.36
N PHE A 63 -14.48 22.48 -16.68
CA PHE A 63 -14.88 22.62 -15.27
C PHE A 63 -15.62 23.94 -15.06
N ALA A 64 -16.95 23.90 -15.07
CA ALA A 64 -17.80 24.86 -14.35
C ALA A 64 -19.22 24.29 -14.17
N CYS A 65 -19.73 24.45 -12.95
CA CYS A 65 -20.92 23.85 -12.35
C CYS A 65 -22.29 24.23 -12.97
N GLY A 66 -23.27 23.33 -12.80
CA GLY A 66 -24.70 23.61 -12.79
C GLY A 66 -25.51 22.44 -12.17
N PRO A 67 -26.58 22.68 -11.38
CA PRO A 67 -26.97 21.83 -10.26
C PRO A 67 -27.99 20.73 -10.64
N GLY A 68 -27.76 19.50 -10.19
CA GLY A 68 -28.68 18.37 -10.36
C GLY A 68 -28.73 17.52 -9.11
N LYS A 69 -29.90 17.52 -8.46
CA LYS A 69 -30.21 16.77 -7.24
C LYS A 69 -30.30 15.26 -7.54
N SER A 70 -30.02 14.50 -6.47
CA SER A 70 -30.60 13.18 -6.12
C SER A 70 -30.24 11.93 -6.94
N GLU A 71 -28.98 11.51 -6.90
CA GLU A 71 -28.62 10.08 -7.04
C GLU A 71 -27.85 9.51 -5.83
N GLY A 72 -27.42 10.35 -4.89
CA GLY A 72 -26.69 9.94 -3.68
C GLY A 72 -27.55 9.32 -2.57
N GLU A 73 -28.86 9.59 -2.53
CA GLU A 73 -29.72 9.11 -1.43
C GLU A 73 -30.23 7.67 -1.62
N PHE A 74 -30.29 7.17 -2.86
CA PHE A 74 -30.77 5.81 -3.14
C PHE A 74 -29.69 4.74 -2.84
N GLN A 75 -28.41 5.06 -3.06
CA GLN A 75 -27.29 4.17 -2.73
C GLN A 75 -27.07 4.07 -1.20
N LEU A 76 -27.25 5.16 -0.45
CA LEU A 76 -27.13 5.17 1.01
C LEU A 76 -28.27 4.45 1.74
N LYS A 77 -29.50 4.45 1.19
CA LYS A 77 -30.63 3.69 1.77
C LYS A 77 -30.49 2.17 1.60
N VAL A 78 -29.96 1.72 0.46
CA VAL A 78 -29.75 0.29 0.18
C VAL A 78 -28.57 -0.25 1.00
N TRP A 79 -27.48 0.50 1.13
CA TRP A 79 -26.37 0.14 2.01
C TRP A 79 -26.74 0.19 3.50
N GLY A 80 -27.57 1.14 3.92
CA GLY A 80 -28.11 1.22 5.28
C GLY A 80 -29.03 0.04 5.64
N GLN A 81 -29.84 -0.45 4.68
CA GLN A 81 -30.69 -1.62 4.89
C GLN A 81 -29.93 -2.95 4.86
N TRP A 82 -28.86 -3.05 4.07
CA TRP A 82 -27.97 -4.22 4.08
C TRP A 82 -27.15 -4.29 5.38
N ALA A 83 -26.52 -3.17 5.79
CA ALA A 83 -25.79 -3.07 7.06
C ALA A 83 -26.70 -3.25 8.30
N GLY A 84 -27.98 -2.87 8.21
CA GLY A 84 -28.98 -3.10 9.25
C GLY A 84 -29.40 -4.57 9.40
N ARG A 85 -29.37 -5.36 8.31
CA ARG A 85 -29.67 -6.80 8.32
C ARG A 85 -28.48 -7.62 8.83
N THR A 86 -27.25 -7.24 8.48
CA THR A 86 -26.02 -7.90 8.98
C THR A 86 -25.75 -7.61 10.47
N ARG A 87 -26.20 -6.47 11.01
CA ARG A 87 -26.12 -6.16 12.45
C ARG A 87 -27.07 -6.98 13.33
N ARG A 88 -28.25 -7.35 12.84
CA ARG A 88 -29.20 -8.19 13.60
C ARG A 88 -28.77 -9.65 13.65
N GLN A 89 -28.16 -10.18 12.58
CA GLN A 89 -27.58 -11.53 12.60
C GLN A 89 -26.30 -11.61 13.44
N ARG A 90 -25.46 -10.56 13.47
CA ARG A 90 -24.23 -10.56 14.28
C ARG A 90 -24.51 -10.44 15.80
N LEU A 91 -25.64 -9.85 16.23
CA LEU A 91 -26.00 -9.79 17.66
C LEU A 91 -26.50 -11.14 18.21
N VAL A 92 -27.19 -11.95 17.39
CA VAL A 92 -27.67 -13.29 17.79
C VAL A 92 -26.48 -14.28 17.88
N VAL A 93 -25.50 -14.16 16.99
CA VAL A 93 -24.29 -14.99 17.03
C VAL A 93 -23.31 -14.55 18.14
N CYS A 94 -23.18 -13.26 18.43
CA CYS A 94 -22.34 -12.79 19.53
C CYS A 94 -22.91 -13.13 20.93
N SER A 95 -24.24 -13.23 21.08
CA SER A 95 -24.84 -13.71 22.34
C SER A 95 -24.58 -15.21 22.58
N ALA A 96 -24.45 -16.01 21.52
CA ALA A 96 -24.10 -17.43 21.61
C ALA A 96 -22.61 -17.68 21.88
N VAL A 97 -21.71 -16.85 21.33
CA VAL A 97 -20.25 -17.00 21.51
C VAL A 97 -19.77 -16.49 22.88
N ALA A 98 -20.46 -15.52 23.48
CA ALA A 98 -20.13 -15.03 24.82
C ALA A 98 -20.47 -16.03 25.94
N ARG A 99 -21.39 -16.98 25.71
CA ARG A 99 -21.74 -18.03 26.67
C ARG A 99 -20.77 -19.22 26.67
N VAL A 100 -19.80 -19.25 25.74
CA VAL A 100 -18.79 -20.32 25.61
C VAL A 100 -17.40 -19.87 26.11
N ARG A 101 -17.21 -18.59 26.44
CA ARG A 101 -15.87 -18.01 26.70
C ARG A 101 -15.50 -17.73 28.17
N CYS A 102 -16.28 -18.20 29.13
CA CYS A 102 -15.94 -18.14 30.56
C CYS A 102 -15.79 -19.54 31.16
N ALA A 103 -14.94 -20.38 30.56
CA ALA A 103 -14.45 -21.60 31.20
C ALA A 103 -13.01 -21.87 30.73
N GLY A 104 -12.14 -20.89 30.95
CA GLY A 104 -10.73 -20.98 30.60
C GLY A 104 -9.89 -20.39 31.71
N LEU A 105 -9.45 -21.27 32.62
CA LEU A 105 -8.42 -21.16 33.66
C LEU A 105 -8.98 -21.44 35.07
N SER A 106 -8.55 -22.57 35.64
CA SER A 106 -8.76 -23.08 37.01
C SER A 106 -9.85 -24.14 37.27
N CYS A 107 -10.35 -24.87 36.26
CA CYS A 107 -11.15 -26.09 36.51
C CYS A 107 -10.68 -27.25 35.63
N GLN A 108 -9.40 -27.60 35.70
CA GLN A 108 -8.98 -28.94 35.27
C GLN A 108 -9.21 -29.90 36.45
N ASN A 109 -9.92 -30.99 36.15
CA ASN A 109 -10.10 -32.21 36.96
C ASN A 109 -11.30 -32.33 37.92
N LYS A 110 -12.16 -31.33 38.12
CA LYS A 110 -13.37 -31.52 38.97
C LYS A 110 -14.65 -31.85 38.17
N GLY A 111 -14.85 -31.28 36.99
CA GLY A 111 -16.06 -31.51 36.19
C GLY A 111 -16.15 -32.88 35.52
N HIS A 112 -15.02 -33.44 35.08
CA HIS A 112 -14.98 -34.77 34.44
C HIS A 112 -15.25 -35.90 35.45
N LEU A 113 -14.68 -35.78 36.66
CA LEU A 113 -14.87 -36.76 37.74
C LEU A 113 -16.31 -36.75 38.30
N VAL A 114 -16.97 -35.59 38.33
CA VAL A 114 -18.37 -35.49 38.81
C VAL A 114 -19.33 -36.08 37.77
N MET A 115 -19.06 -35.89 36.48
CA MET A 115 -19.87 -36.45 35.40
C MET A 115 -19.64 -37.96 35.23
N GLU A 116 -18.40 -38.45 35.38
CA GLU A 116 -18.11 -39.89 35.49
C GLU A 116 -18.73 -40.51 36.75
N ALA A 117 -18.69 -39.85 37.91
CA ALA A 117 -19.31 -40.38 39.14
C ALA A 117 -20.85 -40.41 39.08
N LEU A 118 -21.48 -39.47 38.37
CA LEU A 118 -22.93 -39.48 38.13
C LEU A 118 -23.33 -40.60 37.15
N LEU A 119 -22.52 -40.83 36.10
CA LEU A 119 -22.74 -41.92 35.14
C LEU A 119 -22.47 -43.30 35.76
N GLU A 120 -21.46 -43.42 36.62
CA GLU A 120 -21.18 -44.64 37.39
C GLU A 120 -22.28 -44.89 38.44
N GLY A 121 -22.82 -43.83 39.07
CA GLY A 121 -23.96 -43.90 39.98
C GLY A 121 -25.27 -44.33 39.32
N MET A 122 -25.47 -43.98 38.04
CA MET A 122 -26.60 -44.45 37.24
C MET A 122 -26.41 -45.88 36.74
N LYS A 123 -25.19 -46.25 36.34
CA LYS A 123 -24.83 -47.61 35.89
C LYS A 123 -24.92 -48.64 37.04
N ASN A 124 -24.62 -48.22 38.27
CA ASN A 124 -24.66 -49.09 39.45
C ASN A 124 -26.06 -49.24 40.09
N ARG A 125 -27.08 -48.49 39.65
CA ARG A 125 -28.48 -48.65 40.10
C ARG A 125 -29.33 -49.61 39.25
N GLY A 126 -28.79 -50.15 38.16
CA GLY A 126 -29.49 -51.07 37.26
C GLY A 126 -29.16 -52.55 37.49
N HIS A 127 -29.43 -53.10 38.67
CA HIS A 127 -29.36 -54.56 38.93
C HIS A 127 -30.72 -55.17 39.32
N GLY A 128 -31.83 -54.59 38.84
CA GLY A 128 -33.15 -55.20 38.88
C GLY A 128 -33.69 -55.29 37.46
N GLY A 129 -33.90 -56.50 36.96
CA GLY A 129 -34.24 -56.76 35.56
C GLY A 129 -35.60 -56.25 35.10
N GLY A 130 -35.74 -56.19 33.78
CA GLY A 130 -37.03 -56.11 33.09
C GLY A 130 -37.29 -54.78 32.40
N PHE A 131 -37.14 -54.77 31.07
CA PHE A 131 -37.77 -53.83 30.14
C PHE A 131 -37.59 -52.33 30.44
N LEU A 132 -36.43 -51.78 30.06
CA LEU A 132 -36.37 -50.38 29.66
C LEU A 132 -36.54 -50.33 28.13
N THR A 133 -37.54 -49.56 27.71
CA THR A 133 -38.13 -49.42 26.38
C THR A 133 -37.11 -48.90 25.36
N SER A 134 -37.26 -49.23 24.06
CA SER A 134 -36.33 -48.83 22.99
C SER A 134 -36.02 -47.33 22.97
N CYS A 135 -36.94 -46.50 23.46
CA CYS A 135 -36.79 -45.05 23.58
C CYS A 135 -35.62 -44.61 24.48
N GLU A 136 -35.27 -45.34 25.54
CA GLU A 136 -34.18 -44.94 26.45
C GLU A 136 -32.80 -45.17 25.82
N ALA A 137 -32.64 -46.27 25.08
CA ALA A 137 -31.42 -46.56 24.33
C ALA A 137 -31.23 -45.59 23.14
N GLU A 138 -32.31 -45.24 22.44
CA GLU A 138 -32.30 -44.24 21.37
C GLU A 138 -31.89 -42.85 21.88
N LEU A 139 -32.36 -42.48 23.08
CA LEU A 139 -32.01 -41.20 23.70
C LEU A 139 -30.54 -41.15 24.13
N GLN A 140 -30.01 -42.25 24.68
CA GLN A 140 -28.58 -42.37 25.02
C GLN A 140 -27.67 -42.30 23.78
N GLU A 141 -28.07 -42.92 22.67
CA GLU A 141 -27.30 -42.84 21.42
C GLU A 141 -27.34 -41.43 20.81
N LEU A 142 -28.50 -40.74 20.87
CA LEU A 142 -28.60 -39.33 20.47
C LEU A 142 -27.70 -38.42 21.31
N MET A 143 -27.67 -38.61 22.63
CA MET A 143 -26.77 -37.84 23.51
C MET A 143 -25.30 -38.07 23.15
N LYS A 144 -24.90 -39.32 22.89
CA LYS A 144 -23.55 -39.66 22.47
C LYS A 144 -23.19 -39.02 21.12
N GLN A 145 -24.12 -38.98 20.17
CA GLN A 145 -23.94 -38.28 18.90
C GLN A 145 -23.78 -36.77 19.09
N ILE A 146 -24.56 -36.17 19.99
CA ILE A 146 -24.43 -34.75 20.37
C ILE A 146 -23.06 -34.50 20.98
N ASP A 147 -22.59 -35.35 21.90
CA ASP A 147 -21.28 -35.20 22.54
C ASP A 147 -20.12 -35.28 21.53
N ILE A 148 -20.16 -36.26 20.61
CA ILE A 148 -19.19 -36.39 19.52
C ILE A 148 -19.21 -35.14 18.63
N MET A 149 -20.40 -34.66 18.26
CA MET A 149 -20.55 -33.45 17.44
C MET A 149 -20.01 -32.20 18.15
N VAL A 150 -20.33 -32.03 19.44
CA VAL A 150 -19.86 -30.90 20.26
C VAL A 150 -18.35 -30.96 20.43
N ALA A 151 -17.77 -32.14 20.67
CA ALA A 151 -16.33 -32.34 20.75
C ALA A 151 -15.63 -32.04 19.43
N HIS A 152 -16.17 -32.53 18.30
CA HIS A 152 -15.64 -32.24 16.96
C HIS A 152 -15.70 -30.73 16.67
N LYS A 153 -16.82 -30.08 16.94
CA LYS A 153 -16.95 -28.63 16.77
C LYS A 153 -16.00 -27.87 17.70
N LYS A 154 -15.86 -28.27 18.96
CA LYS A 154 -14.90 -27.65 19.88
C LYS A 154 -13.47 -27.73 19.32
N SER A 155 -13.05 -28.90 18.84
CA SER A 155 -11.73 -29.09 18.23
C SER A 155 -11.55 -28.26 16.95
N GLU A 156 -12.56 -28.16 16.07
CA GLU A 156 -12.51 -27.27 14.89
C GLU A 156 -12.29 -25.81 15.28
N TRP A 157 -13.01 -25.33 16.31
CA TRP A 157 -12.93 -23.94 16.74
C TRP A 157 -11.61 -23.65 17.46
N GLU A 158 -11.12 -24.59 18.26
CA GLU A 158 -9.79 -24.53 18.85
C GLU A 158 -8.72 -24.48 17.75
N GLY A 159 -8.76 -25.37 16.76
CA GLY A 159 -7.83 -25.37 15.63
C GLY A 159 -7.83 -24.04 14.85
N ARG A 160 -9.01 -23.51 14.54
CA ARG A 160 -9.15 -22.19 13.89
C ARG A 160 -8.59 -21.05 14.75
N THR A 161 -8.79 -21.10 16.06
CA THR A 161 -8.28 -20.09 16.98
C THR A 161 -6.76 -20.13 17.05
N HIS A 162 -6.16 -21.32 17.19
CA HIS A 162 -4.70 -21.48 17.20
C HIS A 162 -4.04 -21.03 15.88
N ALA A 163 -4.69 -21.31 14.74
CA ALA A 163 -4.21 -20.85 13.44
C ALA A 163 -4.20 -19.31 13.35
N LEU A 164 -5.29 -18.65 13.77
CA LEU A 164 -5.38 -17.19 13.81
C LEU A 164 -4.36 -16.58 14.77
N GLU A 165 -4.17 -17.16 15.95
CA GLU A 165 -3.15 -16.71 16.91
C GLU A 165 -1.73 -16.82 16.34
N THR A 166 -1.44 -17.90 15.62
CA THR A 166 -0.14 -18.10 14.96
C THR A 166 0.07 -17.07 13.85
N CYS A 167 -0.94 -16.84 13.01
CA CYS A 167 -0.90 -15.80 11.99
C CYS A 167 -0.68 -14.41 12.59
N LEU A 168 -1.35 -14.09 13.70
CA LEU A 168 -1.19 -12.81 14.40
C LEU A 168 0.23 -12.65 14.95
N LYS A 169 0.80 -13.69 15.60
CA LYS A 169 2.19 -13.68 16.08
C LYS A 169 3.20 -13.44 14.95
N ILE A 170 3.00 -14.07 13.79
CA ILE A 170 3.86 -13.85 12.61
C ILE A 170 3.76 -12.38 12.15
N ARG A 171 2.54 -11.84 12.03
CA ARG A 171 2.34 -10.44 11.65
C ARG A 171 2.94 -9.45 12.65
N GLU A 172 2.87 -9.73 13.95
CA GLU A 172 3.51 -8.90 14.97
C GLU A 172 5.03 -8.89 14.84
N GLN A 173 5.64 -10.03 14.53
CA GLN A 173 7.08 -10.13 14.29
C GLN A 173 7.50 -9.40 13.00
N GLU A 174 6.73 -9.52 11.93
CA GLU A 174 6.94 -8.77 10.68
C GLU A 174 6.87 -7.27 10.94
N LEU A 175 5.85 -6.80 11.66
CA LEU A 175 5.70 -5.39 12.02
C LEU A 175 6.86 -4.88 12.87
N LYS A 176 7.31 -5.67 13.85
CA LYS A 176 8.48 -5.33 14.67
C LYS A 176 9.75 -5.19 13.82
N THR A 177 9.93 -6.10 12.86
CA THR A 177 11.07 -6.08 11.93
C THR A 177 11.02 -4.85 11.03
N LEU A 178 9.86 -4.57 10.42
CA LEU A 178 9.67 -3.39 9.57
C LEU A 178 9.87 -2.08 10.33
N ARG A 179 9.38 -1.98 11.57
CA ARG A 179 9.65 -0.81 12.43
C ARG A 179 11.14 -0.60 12.67
N SER A 180 11.89 -1.66 12.98
CA SER A 180 13.34 -1.56 13.17
C SER A 180 14.09 -1.12 11.91
N GLN A 181 13.66 -1.59 10.73
CA GLN A 181 14.23 -1.17 9.46
C GLN A 181 13.93 0.30 9.17
N LEU A 182 12.70 0.74 9.47
CA LEU A 182 12.29 2.12 9.33
C LEU A 182 13.13 3.04 10.22
N ASP A 183 13.41 2.64 11.47
CA ASP A 183 14.27 3.41 12.39
C ASP A 183 15.70 3.55 11.85
N VAL A 184 16.26 2.49 11.25
CA VAL A 184 17.57 2.54 10.61
C VAL A 184 17.55 3.51 9.42
N LYS A 185 16.50 3.48 8.60
CA LYS A 185 16.34 4.40 7.48
C LYS A 185 16.18 5.85 7.92
N HIS A 186 15.46 6.13 9.01
CA HIS A 186 15.39 7.49 9.56
C HIS A 186 16.76 8.00 10.01
N LYS A 187 17.58 7.14 10.63
CA LYS A 187 18.96 7.50 11.01
C LYS A 187 19.84 7.78 9.80
N GLU A 188 19.75 6.95 8.75
CA GLU A 188 20.47 7.13 7.50
C GLU A 188 20.09 8.45 6.82
N VAL A 189 18.79 8.73 6.70
CA VAL A 189 18.27 9.99 6.17
C VAL A 189 18.76 11.17 7.00
N GLY A 190 18.78 11.08 8.34
CA GLY A 190 19.32 12.12 9.21
C GLY A 190 20.79 12.43 8.97
N MET A 191 21.63 11.40 8.79
CA MET A 191 23.05 11.58 8.48
C MET A 191 23.26 12.22 7.09
N LEU A 192 22.48 11.80 6.08
CA LEU A 192 22.55 12.39 4.74
C LEU A 192 22.14 13.86 4.75
N HIS A 193 21.09 14.23 5.50
CA HIS A 193 20.70 15.64 5.65
C HIS A 193 21.82 16.47 6.26
N GLN A 194 22.48 15.97 7.31
CA GLN A 194 23.61 16.66 7.93
C GLN A 194 24.79 16.84 6.97
N GLN A 195 25.08 15.83 6.14
CA GLN A 195 26.12 15.93 5.11
C GLN A 195 25.77 16.98 4.06
N VAL A 196 24.52 17.01 3.59
CA VAL A 196 24.06 18.00 2.60
C VAL A 196 24.14 19.42 3.18
N GLU A 197 23.73 19.61 4.44
CA GLU A 197 23.81 20.90 5.13
C GLU A 197 25.27 21.38 5.25
N GLU A 198 26.18 20.50 5.64
CA GLU A 198 27.62 20.84 5.73
C GLU A 198 28.21 21.17 4.34
N HIS A 199 27.87 20.41 3.30
CA HIS A 199 28.31 20.70 1.94
C HIS A 199 27.80 22.05 1.42
N GLU A 200 26.54 22.39 1.71
CA GLU A 200 25.97 23.68 1.32
C GLU A 200 26.66 24.82 2.07
N LYS A 201 26.98 24.64 3.36
CA LYS A 201 27.75 25.60 4.16
C LYS A 201 29.15 25.83 3.59
N ILE A 202 29.90 24.76 3.29
CA ILE A 202 31.23 24.84 2.66
C ILE A 202 31.15 25.57 1.32
N LYS A 203 30.14 25.28 0.50
CA LYS A 203 29.92 25.95 -0.79
C LYS A 203 29.60 27.44 -0.62
N GLN A 204 28.82 27.82 0.40
CA GLN A 204 28.55 29.21 0.73
C GLN A 204 29.83 29.94 1.16
N GLU A 205 30.63 29.34 2.05
CA GLU A 205 31.92 29.89 2.49
C GLU A 205 32.88 30.11 1.31
N MET A 206 33.05 29.09 0.45
CA MET A 206 33.85 29.18 -0.77
C MET A 206 33.34 30.28 -1.72
N THR A 207 32.02 30.43 -1.86
CA THR A 207 31.43 31.49 -2.68
C THR A 207 31.75 32.88 -2.13
N VAL A 208 31.76 33.03 -0.80
CA VAL A 208 32.15 34.28 -0.15
C VAL A 208 33.64 34.57 -0.38
N GLU A 209 34.51 33.57 -0.27
CA GLU A 209 35.94 33.71 -0.54
C GLU A 209 36.20 34.15 -1.99
N TYR A 210 35.59 33.50 -2.99
CA TYR A 210 35.72 33.89 -4.38
C TYR A 210 35.20 35.31 -4.66
N LYS A 211 34.09 35.72 -4.02
CA LYS A 211 33.60 37.10 -4.13
C LYS A 211 34.61 38.11 -3.57
N GLN A 212 35.31 37.76 -2.49
CA GLN A 212 36.35 38.62 -1.92
C GLN A 212 37.57 38.72 -2.84
N GLU A 213 38.02 37.62 -3.44
CA GLU A 213 39.12 37.64 -4.41
C GLU A 213 38.79 38.46 -5.65
N LEU A 214 37.58 38.30 -6.21
CA LEU A 214 37.10 39.11 -7.33
C LEU A 214 37.11 40.61 -6.99
N LYS A 215 36.72 40.97 -5.76
CA LYS A 215 36.77 42.36 -5.31
C LYS A 215 38.22 42.89 -5.26
N LYS A 216 39.17 42.12 -4.75
CA LYS A 216 40.60 42.48 -4.72
C LYS A 216 41.16 42.70 -6.14
N LEU A 217 40.86 41.79 -7.06
CA LEU A 217 41.28 41.90 -8.47
C LEU A 217 40.67 43.12 -9.15
N HIS A 218 39.41 43.43 -8.86
CA HIS A 218 38.75 44.62 -9.37
C HIS A 218 39.43 45.91 -8.88
N GLU A 219 39.81 45.97 -7.60
CA GLU A 219 40.56 47.08 -7.02
C GLU A 219 41.96 47.23 -7.63
N GLU A 220 42.66 46.11 -7.88
CA GLU A 220 43.95 46.07 -8.60
C GLU A 220 43.83 46.60 -10.02
N LEU A 221 42.82 46.16 -10.76
CA LEU A 221 42.56 46.63 -12.11
C LEU A 221 42.24 48.13 -12.12
N GLY A 222 41.49 48.61 -11.13
CA GLY A 222 41.27 50.05 -10.91
C GLY A 222 42.56 50.83 -10.62
N ARG A 223 43.49 50.28 -9.84
CA ARG A 223 44.83 50.87 -9.62
C ARG A 223 45.65 50.89 -10.92
N LEU A 224 45.67 49.79 -11.67
CA LEU A 224 46.42 49.67 -12.91
C LEU A 224 45.91 50.65 -13.97
N LYS A 225 44.59 50.75 -14.14
CA LYS A 225 43.95 51.71 -15.06
C LYS A 225 44.37 53.16 -14.76
N ARG A 226 44.31 53.57 -13.49
CA ARG A 226 44.79 54.89 -13.06
C ARG A 226 46.29 55.08 -13.29
N GLY A 227 47.09 54.02 -13.14
CA GLY A 227 48.52 54.03 -13.45
C GLY A 227 48.79 54.25 -14.92
N TYR A 228 48.07 53.54 -15.79
CA TYR A 228 48.17 53.67 -17.24
C TYR A 228 47.76 55.07 -17.72
N GLU A 229 46.65 55.61 -17.21
CA GLU A 229 46.22 56.98 -17.51
C GLU A 229 47.28 58.03 -17.12
N LYS A 230 47.99 57.83 -16.02
CA LYS A 230 49.12 58.71 -15.62
C LYS A 230 50.31 58.57 -16.56
N LEU A 231 50.67 57.33 -16.95
CA LEU A 231 51.78 57.07 -17.86
C LEU A 231 51.50 57.63 -19.25
N GLN A 232 50.28 57.45 -19.78
CA GLN A 232 49.84 58.02 -21.05
C GLN A 232 49.95 59.56 -21.03
N LYS A 233 49.52 60.22 -19.94
CA LYS A 233 49.69 61.66 -19.77
C LYS A 233 51.17 62.08 -19.70
N LYS A 234 52.06 61.23 -19.19
CA LYS A 234 53.51 61.46 -19.14
C LYS A 234 54.17 61.28 -20.51
N GLN A 235 53.81 60.24 -21.25
CA GLN A 235 54.29 59.99 -22.62
C GLN A 235 53.94 61.15 -23.56
N MET A 236 52.73 61.70 -23.47
CA MET A 236 52.33 62.89 -24.23
C MET A 236 53.13 64.15 -23.85
N ARG A 237 53.76 64.18 -22.67
CA ARG A 237 54.68 65.25 -22.22
C ARG A 237 56.12 64.97 -22.65
N GLU A 238 56.56 63.72 -22.65
CA GLU A 238 57.91 63.28 -23.01
C GLU A 238 58.17 63.28 -24.53
N PHE A 239 57.16 63.06 -25.37
CA PHE A 239 57.32 63.20 -26.83
C PHE A 239 57.67 64.64 -27.29
N ARG A 240 57.54 65.63 -26.39
CA ARG A 240 58.05 67.00 -26.62
C ARG A 240 59.52 67.18 -26.25
N GLY A 241 60.17 66.19 -25.64
CA GLY A 241 61.52 66.32 -25.13
C GLY A 241 62.28 65.00 -25.11
N ASN A 242 63.26 64.93 -26.02
CA ASN A 242 64.62 64.45 -25.75
C ASN A 242 65.04 63.12 -26.40
N THR A 243 66.27 63.18 -26.91
CA THR A 243 67.10 62.12 -27.51
C THR A 243 68.15 61.63 -26.50
N LYS A 244 68.48 60.33 -26.55
CA LYS A 244 69.55 59.55 -25.85
C LYS A 244 69.14 58.85 -24.54
N ASN A 245 69.09 57.50 -24.51
CA ASN A 245 68.86 56.72 -23.26
C ASN A 245 69.40 55.24 -23.25
N HIS A 246 70.67 54.98 -23.56
CA HIS A 246 71.20 53.59 -23.56
C HIS A 246 71.39 52.95 -22.15
N ARG A 247 71.31 53.72 -21.06
CA ARG A 247 71.31 53.19 -19.68
C ARG A 247 69.92 52.65 -19.27
N GLU A 248 68.86 53.19 -19.88
CA GLU A 248 67.48 52.77 -19.63
C GLU A 248 67.19 51.40 -20.27
N ASP A 249 67.79 51.11 -21.43
CA ASP A 249 67.67 49.81 -22.12
C ASP A 249 68.10 48.63 -21.23
N ARG A 250 69.16 48.78 -20.43
CA ARG A 250 69.64 47.72 -19.53
C ARG A 250 68.67 47.46 -18.38
N SER A 251 68.17 48.51 -17.73
CA SER A 251 67.14 48.38 -16.68
C SER A 251 65.81 47.88 -17.22
N GLU A 252 65.49 48.19 -18.48
CA GLU A 252 64.30 47.70 -19.16
C GLU A 252 64.41 46.20 -19.47
N ILE A 253 65.57 45.74 -19.92
CA ILE A 253 65.85 44.30 -20.10
C ILE A 253 65.74 43.55 -18.76
N GLU A 254 66.30 44.09 -17.67
CA GLU A 254 66.20 43.48 -16.34
C GLU A 254 64.74 43.43 -15.84
N ARG A 255 63.96 44.50 -16.08
CA ARG A 255 62.52 44.56 -15.76
C ARG A 255 61.70 43.56 -16.57
N LEU A 256 61.96 43.44 -17.87
CA LEU A 256 61.28 42.47 -18.74
C LEU A 256 61.65 41.03 -18.36
N THR A 257 62.90 40.79 -18.00
CA THR A 257 63.37 39.48 -17.52
C THR A 257 62.65 39.09 -16.23
N ALA A 258 62.52 40.01 -15.26
CA ALA A 258 61.75 39.78 -14.05
C ALA A 258 60.26 39.51 -14.33
N LYS A 259 59.68 40.20 -15.32
CA LYS A 259 58.28 39.98 -15.72
C LYS A 259 58.06 38.62 -16.38
N ILE A 260 59.01 38.16 -17.19
CA ILE A 260 58.98 36.82 -17.79
C ILE A 260 59.04 35.76 -16.68
N GLU A 261 59.88 35.94 -15.67
CA GLU A 261 59.98 35.00 -14.54
C GLU A 261 58.70 34.97 -13.69
N GLU A 262 58.03 36.12 -13.48
CA GLU A 262 56.72 36.18 -12.85
C GLU A 262 55.66 35.38 -13.62
N PHE A 263 55.65 35.46 -14.96
CA PHE A 263 54.74 34.67 -15.79
C PHE A 263 55.07 33.19 -15.78
N ARG A 264 56.35 32.80 -15.72
CA ARG A 264 56.76 31.40 -15.53
C ARG A 264 56.23 30.86 -14.21
N GLN A 265 56.38 31.61 -13.13
CA GLN A 265 55.87 31.20 -11.82
C GLN A 265 54.35 31.04 -11.81
N LYS A 266 53.61 32.01 -12.39
CA LYS A 266 52.16 31.90 -12.56
C LYS A 266 51.75 30.68 -13.37
N SER A 267 52.47 30.37 -14.46
CA SER A 267 52.21 29.18 -15.26
C SER A 267 52.37 27.89 -14.44
N LEU A 268 53.38 27.82 -13.57
CA LEU A 268 53.57 26.68 -12.67
C LEU A 268 52.46 26.58 -11.63
N ASP A 269 51.97 27.70 -11.10
CA ASP A 269 50.90 27.69 -10.11
C ASP A 269 49.54 27.33 -10.74
N TRP A 270 49.27 27.77 -11.98
CA TRP A 270 48.11 27.30 -12.76
C TRP A 270 48.19 25.81 -13.08
N GLU A 271 49.39 25.29 -13.37
CA GLU A 271 49.61 23.86 -13.61
C GLU A 271 49.33 23.02 -12.35
N LYS A 272 49.78 23.48 -11.17
CA LYS A 272 49.45 22.85 -9.89
C LYS A 272 47.94 22.84 -9.63
N GLN A 273 47.26 23.97 -9.86
CA GLN A 273 45.80 24.06 -9.72
C GLN A 273 45.07 23.11 -10.67
N ARG A 274 45.51 23.04 -11.93
CA ARG A 274 44.97 22.09 -12.91
C ARG A 274 45.08 20.64 -12.42
N LEU A 275 46.24 20.25 -11.88
CA LEU A 275 46.45 18.90 -11.34
C LEU A 275 45.53 18.60 -10.15
N ILE A 276 45.31 19.58 -9.26
CA ILE A 276 44.39 19.43 -8.13
C ILE A 276 42.95 19.21 -8.63
N TYR A 277 42.49 20.02 -9.58
CA TYR A 277 41.16 19.85 -10.17
C TYR A 277 41.03 18.54 -10.93
N GLN A 278 42.06 18.13 -11.68
CA GLN A 278 42.08 16.86 -12.38
C GLN A 278 41.97 15.67 -11.40
N HIS A 279 42.66 15.73 -10.26
CA HIS A 279 42.55 14.74 -9.20
C HIS A 279 41.15 14.73 -8.58
N GLN A 280 40.57 15.90 -8.29
CA GLN A 280 39.19 16.00 -7.76
C GLN A 280 38.16 15.41 -8.73
N VAL A 281 38.25 15.73 -10.02
CA VAL A 281 37.37 15.17 -11.05
C VAL A 281 37.53 13.65 -11.14
N SER A 282 38.76 13.14 -11.12
CA SER A 282 39.03 11.70 -11.15
C SER A 282 38.44 10.97 -9.93
N SER A 283 38.52 11.58 -8.75
CA SER A 283 37.91 11.04 -7.51
C SER A 283 36.38 11.04 -7.59
N LEU A 284 35.76 12.13 -8.04
CA LEU A 284 34.30 12.22 -8.23
C LEU A 284 33.80 11.24 -9.30
N GLU A 285 34.55 11.05 -10.38
CA GLU A 285 34.24 10.04 -11.40
C GLU A 285 34.32 8.62 -10.85
N ALA A 286 35.31 8.31 -10.01
CA ALA A 286 35.40 7.02 -9.33
C ALA A 286 34.22 6.79 -8.37
N GLN A 287 33.82 7.81 -7.60
CA GLN A 287 32.64 7.75 -6.75
C GLN A 287 31.36 7.54 -7.55
N ARG A 288 31.17 8.27 -8.66
CA ARG A 288 30.02 8.11 -9.56
C ARG A 288 29.95 6.68 -10.13
N LYS A 289 31.09 6.10 -10.52
CA LYS A 289 31.16 4.71 -11.01
C LYS A 289 30.79 3.71 -9.91
N ALA A 290 31.32 3.85 -8.70
CA ALA A 290 30.99 2.97 -7.59
C ALA A 290 29.48 3.03 -7.24
N LEU A 291 28.87 4.22 -7.25
CA LEU A 291 27.43 4.37 -7.05
C LEU A 291 26.61 3.76 -8.18
N ALA A 292 27.07 3.87 -9.44
CA ALA A 292 26.42 3.22 -10.57
C ALA A 292 26.46 1.69 -10.45
N GLU A 293 27.61 1.11 -10.09
CA GLU A 293 27.75 -0.34 -9.82
C GLU A 293 26.83 -0.80 -8.67
N GLN A 294 26.72 -0.02 -7.60
CA GLN A 294 25.78 -0.32 -6.51
C GLN A 294 24.32 -0.30 -6.99
N SER A 295 23.94 0.70 -7.80
CA SER A 295 22.61 0.79 -8.39
C SER A 295 22.30 -0.42 -9.27
N GLU A 296 23.23 -0.86 -10.11
CA GLU A 296 23.10 -2.05 -10.95
C GLU A 296 22.90 -3.33 -10.12
N ILE A 297 23.66 -3.49 -9.03
CA ILE A 297 23.49 -4.63 -8.10
C ILE A 297 22.09 -4.62 -7.47
N ILE A 298 21.62 -3.47 -7.01
CA ILE A 298 20.27 -3.33 -6.41
C ILE A 298 19.20 -3.66 -7.45
N GLN A 299 19.33 -3.15 -8.68
CA GLN A 299 18.39 -3.44 -9.77
C GLN A 299 18.36 -4.93 -10.11
N ALA A 300 19.52 -5.58 -10.22
CA ALA A 300 19.61 -7.02 -10.46
C ALA A 300 18.96 -7.84 -9.34
N GLN A 301 19.15 -7.45 -8.07
CA GLN A 301 18.48 -8.09 -6.93
C GLN A 301 16.97 -7.91 -6.96
N LEU A 302 16.47 -6.72 -7.32
CA LEU A 302 15.04 -6.44 -7.45
C LEU A 302 14.43 -7.26 -8.60
N ALA A 303 15.10 -7.35 -9.75
CA ALA A 303 14.66 -8.19 -10.86
C ALA A 303 14.58 -9.68 -10.46
N ASN A 304 15.57 -10.19 -9.73
CA ASN A 304 15.54 -11.58 -9.24
C ASN A 304 14.40 -11.83 -8.24
N ARG A 305 14.16 -10.88 -7.32
CA ARG A 305 13.03 -10.97 -6.38
C ARG A 305 11.68 -10.94 -7.12
N LYS A 306 11.55 -10.07 -8.12
CA LYS A 306 10.35 -9.99 -8.97
C LYS A 306 10.08 -11.33 -9.67
N GLN A 307 11.09 -11.91 -10.32
CA GLN A 307 10.96 -13.20 -10.99
C GLN A 307 10.55 -14.33 -10.01
N LYS A 308 11.13 -14.36 -8.81
CA LYS A 308 10.75 -15.34 -7.77
C LYS A 308 9.29 -15.17 -7.34
N LEU A 309 8.85 -13.93 -7.12
CA LEU A 309 7.46 -13.64 -6.78
C LEU A 309 6.50 -14.08 -7.89
N GLU A 310 6.80 -13.76 -9.15
CA GLU A 310 5.99 -14.20 -10.30
C GLU A 310 5.93 -15.73 -10.39
N SER A 311 7.03 -16.43 -10.13
CA SER A 311 7.03 -17.91 -10.12
C SER A 311 6.15 -18.51 -9.01
N VAL A 312 6.17 -17.91 -7.82
CA VAL A 312 5.32 -18.34 -6.69
C VAL A 312 3.87 -18.02 -6.98
N GLU A 313 3.58 -16.86 -7.54
CA GLU A 313 2.24 -16.43 -7.92
C GLU A 313 1.62 -17.36 -8.99
N LEU A 314 2.38 -17.72 -10.02
CA LEU A 314 1.91 -18.69 -11.02
C LEU A 314 1.63 -20.07 -10.39
N SER A 315 2.48 -20.53 -9.46
CA SER A 315 2.26 -21.81 -8.78
C SER A 315 1.01 -21.78 -7.90
N SER A 316 0.77 -20.70 -7.15
CA SER A 316 -0.41 -20.58 -6.28
C SER A 316 -1.69 -20.41 -7.10
N GLN A 317 -1.64 -19.66 -8.21
CA GLN A 317 -2.76 -19.57 -9.15
C GLN A 317 -3.13 -20.93 -9.72
N SER A 318 -2.14 -21.75 -10.10
CA SER A 318 -2.39 -23.12 -10.60
C SER A 318 -3.01 -24.03 -9.52
N GLU A 319 -2.58 -23.90 -8.26
CA GLU A 319 -3.14 -24.67 -7.15
C GLU A 319 -4.59 -24.25 -6.85
N ILE A 320 -4.88 -22.94 -6.85
CA ILE A 320 -6.23 -22.40 -6.70
C ILE A 320 -7.15 -22.89 -7.82
N GLN A 321 -6.68 -22.90 -9.07
CA GLN A 321 -7.45 -23.42 -10.19
C GLN A 321 -7.75 -24.92 -10.02
N HIS A 322 -6.74 -25.71 -9.65
CA HIS A 322 -6.93 -27.13 -9.41
C HIS A 322 -7.91 -27.42 -8.25
N LEU A 323 -7.85 -26.67 -7.16
CA LEU A 323 -8.81 -26.77 -6.06
C LEU A 323 -10.22 -26.33 -6.49
N SER A 324 -10.33 -25.25 -7.26
CA SER A 324 -11.60 -24.79 -7.83
C SER A 324 -12.24 -25.86 -8.71
N SER A 325 -11.48 -26.50 -9.61
CA SER A 325 -12.00 -27.60 -10.45
C SER A 325 -12.33 -28.87 -9.66
N LYS A 326 -11.70 -29.10 -8.50
CA LYS A 326 -12.12 -30.18 -7.59
C LYS A 326 -13.44 -29.86 -6.90
N LEU A 327 -13.59 -28.61 -6.45
CA LEU A 327 -14.81 -28.15 -5.80
C LEU A 327 -15.99 -28.18 -6.78
N GLU A 328 -15.79 -27.73 -8.02
CA GLU A 328 -16.80 -27.77 -9.09
C GLU A 328 -17.30 -29.19 -9.34
N ARG A 329 -16.40 -30.16 -9.50
CA ARG A 329 -16.78 -31.58 -9.66
C ARG A 329 -17.54 -32.14 -8.46
N ALA A 330 -17.15 -31.77 -7.24
CA ALA A 330 -17.86 -32.18 -6.04
C ALA A 330 -19.27 -31.54 -6.00
N ASN A 331 -19.39 -30.28 -6.41
CA ASN A 331 -20.64 -29.57 -6.50
C ASN A 331 -21.57 -30.20 -7.54
N ASP A 332 -21.07 -30.55 -8.73
CA ASP A 332 -21.83 -31.26 -9.76
C ASP A 332 -22.37 -32.61 -9.23
N THR A 333 -21.55 -33.31 -8.43
CA THR A 333 -21.96 -34.56 -7.78
C THR A 333 -23.07 -34.33 -6.76
N ILE A 334 -23.01 -33.23 -5.99
CA ILE A 334 -24.06 -32.86 -5.05
C ILE A 334 -25.36 -32.53 -5.81
N CYS A 335 -25.29 -31.71 -6.87
CA CYS A 335 -26.47 -31.39 -7.68
C CYS A 335 -27.10 -32.65 -8.30
N ALA A 336 -26.29 -33.62 -8.75
CA ALA A 336 -26.81 -34.90 -9.24
C ALA A 336 -27.53 -35.69 -8.14
N ASN A 337 -26.98 -35.72 -6.91
CA ASN A 337 -27.62 -36.36 -5.77
C ASN A 337 -28.90 -35.65 -5.34
N GLU A 338 -28.94 -34.32 -5.37
CA GLU A 338 -30.14 -33.52 -5.07
C GLU A 338 -31.29 -33.90 -6.03
N LEU A 339 -31.01 -33.98 -7.33
CA LEU A 339 -31.99 -34.41 -8.34
C LEU A 339 -32.50 -35.85 -8.08
N GLU A 340 -31.63 -36.76 -7.65
CA GLU A 340 -32.04 -38.13 -7.32
C GLU A 340 -32.89 -38.17 -6.03
N ILE A 341 -32.57 -37.35 -5.03
CA ILE A 341 -33.39 -37.21 -3.83
C ILE A 341 -34.79 -36.67 -4.18
N GLU A 342 -34.88 -35.66 -5.04
CA GLU A 342 -36.16 -35.14 -5.54
C GLU A 342 -36.96 -36.23 -6.26
N ARG A 343 -36.31 -37.01 -7.12
CA ARG A 343 -36.94 -38.13 -7.83
C ARG A 343 -37.49 -39.19 -6.87
N LEU A 344 -36.70 -39.59 -5.87
CA LEU A 344 -37.13 -40.53 -4.84
C LEU A 344 -38.29 -39.96 -4.02
N THR A 345 -38.26 -38.66 -3.72
CA THR A 345 -39.33 -37.97 -3.01
C THR A 345 -40.64 -38.01 -3.79
N MET A 346 -40.61 -37.74 -5.10
CA MET A 346 -41.81 -37.88 -5.94
C MET A 346 -42.36 -39.31 -5.91
N ARG A 347 -41.48 -40.31 -6.02
CA ARG A 347 -41.90 -41.72 -5.99
C ARG A 347 -42.49 -42.14 -4.64
N VAL A 348 -41.96 -41.61 -3.53
CA VAL A 348 -42.56 -41.81 -2.20
C VAL A 348 -43.93 -41.16 -2.13
N ASN A 349 -44.11 -39.93 -2.63
CA ASN A 349 -45.40 -39.26 -2.66
C ASN A 349 -46.44 -40.03 -3.50
N ASP A 350 -46.05 -40.56 -4.66
CA ASP A 350 -46.91 -41.42 -5.48
C ASP A 350 -47.33 -42.69 -4.72
N LEU A 351 -46.38 -43.35 -4.05
CA LEU A 351 -46.66 -44.53 -3.22
C LEU A 351 -47.58 -44.20 -2.04
N VAL A 352 -47.38 -43.06 -1.37
CA VAL A 352 -48.27 -42.58 -0.31
C VAL A 352 -49.67 -42.30 -0.85
N GLY A 353 -49.79 -41.69 -2.04
CA GLY A 353 -51.05 -41.45 -2.71
C GLY A 353 -51.79 -42.76 -3.02
N THR A 354 -51.11 -43.73 -3.62
CA THR A 354 -51.70 -45.06 -3.89
C THR A 354 -52.12 -45.78 -2.60
N ASN A 355 -51.29 -45.78 -1.54
CA ASN A 355 -51.67 -46.36 -0.25
C ASN A 355 -52.91 -45.70 0.35
N MET A 356 -53.05 -44.37 0.23
CA MET A 356 -54.24 -43.67 0.68
C MET A 356 -55.50 -44.14 -0.06
N THR A 357 -55.43 -44.29 -1.38
CA THR A 357 -56.56 -44.82 -2.17
C THR A 357 -56.92 -46.25 -1.78
N VAL A 358 -55.92 -47.12 -1.56
CA VAL A 358 -56.14 -48.51 -1.14
C VAL A 358 -56.78 -48.58 0.25
N LEU A 359 -56.31 -47.76 1.20
CA LEU A 359 -56.91 -47.67 2.54
C LEU A 359 -58.37 -47.22 2.48
N GLN A 360 -58.69 -46.25 1.63
CA GLN A 360 -60.06 -45.78 1.45
C GLN A 360 -60.95 -46.86 0.84
N GLU A 361 -60.48 -47.59 -0.18
CA GLU A 361 -61.20 -48.72 -0.74
C GLU A 361 -61.41 -49.85 0.28
N GLN A 362 -60.42 -50.09 1.15
CA GLN A 362 -60.52 -51.09 2.19
C GLN A 362 -61.59 -50.71 3.24
N GLN A 363 -61.62 -49.45 3.68
CA GLN A 363 -62.67 -48.96 4.57
C GLN A 363 -64.07 -49.09 3.95
N GLN A 364 -64.23 -48.76 2.66
CA GLN A 364 -65.50 -48.94 1.96
C GLN A 364 -65.92 -50.41 1.88
N LYS A 365 -64.96 -51.33 1.67
CA LYS A 365 -65.23 -52.79 1.68
C LYS A 365 -65.64 -53.26 3.06
N GLU A 366 -64.99 -52.79 4.13
CA GLU A 366 -65.35 -53.09 5.52
C GLU A 366 -66.75 -52.56 5.89
N GLU A 367 -67.13 -51.37 5.43
CA GLU A 367 -68.48 -50.85 5.63
C GLU A 367 -69.53 -51.69 4.92
N LYS A 368 -69.31 -52.04 3.64
CA LYS A 368 -70.21 -52.94 2.89
C LYS A 368 -70.32 -54.32 3.53
N LEU A 369 -69.20 -54.84 4.05
CA LEU A 369 -69.21 -56.11 4.80
C LEU A 369 -70.08 -55.99 6.05
N ARG A 370 -69.91 -54.91 6.83
CA ARG A 370 -70.68 -54.62 8.04
C ARG A 370 -72.18 -54.48 7.76
N GLU A 371 -72.55 -53.85 6.65
CA GLU A 371 -73.95 -53.76 6.20
C GLU A 371 -74.51 -55.12 5.80
N SER A 372 -73.74 -55.92 5.06
CA SER A 372 -74.12 -57.29 4.70
C SER A 372 -74.27 -58.19 5.94
N GLU A 373 -73.42 -58.04 6.95
CA GLU A 373 -73.51 -58.75 8.23
C GLU A 373 -74.81 -58.42 8.96
N LYS A 374 -75.18 -57.13 9.05
CA LYS A 374 -76.46 -56.69 9.64
C LYS A 374 -77.66 -57.27 8.90
N LEU A 375 -77.62 -57.28 7.58
CA LEU A 375 -78.70 -57.86 6.77
C LEU A 375 -78.82 -59.37 7.03
N LEU A 376 -77.68 -60.06 7.14
CA LEU A 376 -77.63 -61.49 7.44
C LEU A 376 -78.17 -61.80 8.84
N GLU A 377 -77.87 -60.96 9.83
CA GLU A 377 -78.42 -61.05 11.19
C GLU A 377 -79.95 -60.85 11.19
N ALA A 378 -80.46 -59.87 10.45
CA ALA A 378 -81.91 -59.64 10.30
C ALA A 378 -82.61 -60.84 9.64
N LEU A 379 -82.04 -61.39 8.56
CA LEU A 379 -82.58 -62.60 7.91
C LEU A 379 -82.51 -63.82 8.82
N GLN A 380 -81.49 -63.92 9.68
CA GLN A 380 -81.42 -64.98 10.69
C GLN A 380 -82.52 -64.81 11.74
N GLU A 381 -82.81 -63.58 12.18
CA GLU A 381 -83.90 -63.30 13.11
C GLU A 381 -85.26 -63.62 12.48
N GLU A 382 -85.52 -63.17 11.26
CA GLU A 382 -86.74 -63.51 10.52
C GLU A 382 -86.89 -65.03 10.39
N LYS A 383 -85.80 -65.76 10.10
CA LYS A 383 -85.80 -67.22 10.07
C LYS A 383 -86.12 -67.84 11.44
N ARG A 384 -85.67 -67.24 12.56
CA ARG A 384 -86.02 -67.69 13.93
C ARG A 384 -87.49 -67.45 14.21
N GLU A 385 -88.01 -66.27 13.86
CA GLU A 385 -89.43 -65.90 14.00
C GLU A 385 -90.33 -66.83 13.19
N LEU A 386 -90.00 -67.07 11.91
CA LEU A 386 -90.73 -68.00 11.05
C LEU A 386 -90.72 -69.43 11.61
N ARG A 387 -89.59 -69.88 12.17
CA ARG A 387 -89.53 -71.18 12.87
C ARG A 387 -90.41 -71.21 14.11
N ALA A 388 -90.43 -70.14 14.91
CA ALA A 388 -91.27 -70.04 16.09
C ALA A 388 -92.76 -70.02 15.71
N ALA A 389 -93.13 -69.33 14.63
CA ALA A 389 -94.48 -69.33 14.08
C ALA A 389 -94.90 -70.70 13.53
N LEU A 390 -93.97 -71.39 12.84
CA LEU A 390 -94.21 -72.77 12.41
C LEU A 390 -94.41 -73.70 13.61
N GLN A 391 -93.58 -73.58 14.66
CA GLN A 391 -93.74 -74.36 15.90
C GLN A 391 -95.04 -74.04 16.62
N SER A 392 -95.47 -72.78 16.68
CA SER A 392 -96.75 -72.40 17.28
C SER A 392 -97.93 -72.95 16.47
N GLN A 393 -97.85 -72.94 15.14
CA GLN A 393 -98.84 -73.55 14.26
C GLN A 393 -98.86 -75.08 14.41
N GLU A 394 -97.70 -75.73 14.49
CA GLU A 394 -97.61 -77.16 14.79
C GLU A 394 -98.22 -77.49 16.17
N ASN A 395 -97.99 -76.64 17.17
CA ASN A 395 -98.62 -76.77 18.48
C ASN A 395 -100.14 -76.58 18.40
N PHE A 396 -100.63 -75.60 17.64
CA PHE A 396 -102.06 -75.40 17.39
C PHE A 396 -102.69 -76.60 16.68
N ILE A 397 -102.02 -77.16 15.67
CA ILE A 397 -102.47 -78.39 14.99
C ILE A 397 -102.44 -79.57 15.96
N ARG A 398 -101.44 -79.67 16.84
CA ARG A 398 -101.40 -80.68 17.90
C ARG A 398 -102.54 -80.48 18.89
N GLU A 399 -102.86 -79.27 19.30
CA GLU A 399 -103.99 -78.95 20.17
C GLU A 399 -105.34 -79.24 19.50
N GLU A 400 -105.51 -78.90 18.23
CA GLU A 400 -106.70 -79.23 17.43
C GLU A 400 -106.80 -80.75 17.23
N ARG A 401 -105.68 -81.44 17.04
CA ARG A 401 -105.61 -82.91 17.02
C ARG A 401 -105.96 -83.49 18.38
N MET A 402 -105.48 -82.92 19.47
CA MET A 402 -105.85 -83.30 20.85
C MET A 402 -107.33 -83.00 21.14
N LEU A 403 -107.92 -81.97 20.53
CA LEU A 403 -109.36 -81.69 20.62
C LEU A 403 -110.18 -82.66 19.76
N LYS A 404 -109.68 -83.03 18.57
CA LYS A 404 -110.22 -84.11 17.73
C LYS A 404 -110.09 -85.45 18.42
N GLU A 405 -108.97 -85.74 19.05
CA GLU A 405 -108.77 -86.91 19.91
C GLU A 405 -109.66 -86.84 21.12
N LYS A 406 -109.87 -85.69 21.78
CA LYS A 406 -110.88 -85.55 22.85
C LYS A 406 -112.31 -85.70 22.36
N LEU A 407 -112.64 -85.30 21.11
CA LEU A 407 -113.94 -85.55 20.48
C LEU A 407 -114.08 -87.03 20.06
N GLN A 408 -112.99 -87.66 19.65
CA GLN A 408 -112.89 -89.06 19.24
C GLN A 408 -112.81 -90.00 20.45
N GLU A 409 -112.27 -89.54 21.59
CA GLU A 409 -112.33 -90.12 22.93
C GLU A 409 -113.73 -89.87 23.52
N LYS A 410 -114.38 -88.73 23.31
CA LYS A 410 -115.81 -88.57 23.64
C LYS A 410 -116.71 -89.51 22.83
N ILE A 411 -116.26 -90.00 21.67
CA ILE A 411 -116.95 -91.01 20.84
C ILE A 411 -116.45 -92.45 21.12
N LYS A 412 -115.27 -92.64 21.73
CA LYS A 412 -114.68 -93.98 22.01
C LYS A 412 -114.45 -94.27 23.50
N ALA A 413 -114.87 -93.39 24.40
CA ALA A 413 -114.76 -93.54 25.86
C ALA A 413 -116.05 -93.07 26.56
N ALA A 414 -117.20 -93.47 26.01
CA ALA A 414 -118.40 -93.78 26.79
C ALA A 414 -118.45 -95.29 27.14
N ASP A 415 -117.28 -95.90 27.33
CA ASP A 415 -117.08 -97.21 27.93
C ASP A 415 -115.76 -97.19 28.72
N ALA A 416 -115.87 -97.50 30.02
CA ALA A 416 -114.83 -97.61 31.05
C ALA A 416 -114.37 -96.32 31.75
N GLN A 417 -115.12 -95.96 32.81
CA GLN A 417 -114.60 -95.31 34.00
C GLN A 417 -113.82 -96.30 34.89
N HIS A 418 -113.07 -95.68 35.82
CA HIS A 418 -112.35 -96.21 36.99
C HIS A 418 -110.85 -96.46 36.74
N ALA A 419 -109.88 -96.01 37.54
CA ALA A 419 -109.73 -95.15 38.72
C ALA A 419 -108.52 -95.71 39.50
N ALA A 420 -107.78 -94.80 40.13
CA ALA A 420 -107.01 -94.98 41.37
C ALA A 420 -105.54 -95.46 41.31
N GLU A 421 -104.72 -94.54 41.82
CA GLU A 421 -103.70 -94.73 42.88
C GLU A 421 -102.22 -94.92 42.52
N ALA A 422 -101.52 -93.80 42.73
CA ALA A 422 -100.41 -93.58 43.67
C ALA A 422 -99.21 -94.56 43.65
N LEU A 423 -98.01 -93.98 43.53
CA LEU A 423 -96.96 -93.99 44.57
C LEU A 423 -95.73 -93.16 44.11
N ARG A 424 -95.16 -92.41 45.07
CA ARG A 424 -93.86 -91.69 45.09
C ARG A 424 -92.67 -92.69 45.00
N PRO A 425 -91.34 -92.35 45.01
CA PRO A 425 -90.65 -91.11 45.45
C PRO A 425 -89.35 -90.74 44.66
N GLY A 426 -88.59 -89.77 45.19
CA GLY A 426 -87.19 -89.47 44.84
C GLY A 426 -86.97 -87.96 44.73
N GLU A 427 -86.76 -87.22 45.82
CA GLU A 427 -85.43 -86.93 46.42
C GLU A 427 -84.53 -86.15 45.42
N ASP A 428 -83.95 -84.98 45.67
CA ASP A 428 -83.85 -84.12 46.84
C ASP A 428 -83.63 -82.67 46.35
N SER A 429 -84.42 -81.76 46.91
CA SER A 429 -84.01 -80.67 47.80
C SER A 429 -82.60 -80.03 47.74
N PRO A 430 -82.50 -78.79 48.25
CA PRO A 430 -81.87 -77.65 47.61
C PRO A 430 -80.71 -77.20 48.52
N ALA A 431 -80.14 -76.01 48.42
CA ALA A 431 -80.66 -74.79 49.01
C ALA A 431 -79.43 -73.91 49.15
N GLU A 432 -79.45 -72.70 48.61
CA GLU A 432 -79.99 -71.55 49.33
C GLU A 432 -79.17 -71.26 50.60
N LYS A 433 -78.39 -70.19 50.53
CA LYS A 433 -78.79 -68.88 51.04
C LYS A 433 -78.54 -68.76 52.54
N LYS A 434 -77.59 -67.86 52.80
CA LYS A 434 -77.81 -66.61 53.53
C LYS A 434 -78.11 -66.69 55.03
N TYR A 435 -77.45 -65.73 55.66
CA TYR A 435 -77.87 -64.92 56.80
C TYR A 435 -77.58 -65.44 58.22
N THR A 436 -76.57 -64.74 58.79
CA THR A 436 -76.55 -64.06 60.09
C THR A 436 -76.89 -64.84 61.35
N SER A 437 -75.96 -64.85 62.28
CA SER A 437 -75.96 -64.01 63.50
C SER A 437 -74.81 -64.50 64.39
N GLN A 438 -73.92 -63.60 64.81
CA GLN A 438 -73.91 -62.92 66.11
C GLN A 438 -73.26 -63.75 67.23
N GLY A 439 -72.20 -63.17 67.82
CA GLY A 439 -71.81 -63.43 69.19
C GLY A 439 -70.36 -63.86 69.39
N GLN A 440 -69.68 -63.11 70.26
CA GLN A 440 -68.44 -63.43 70.98
C GLN A 440 -67.09 -63.12 70.28
N GLY A 441 -66.50 -61.97 70.65
CA GLY A 441 -65.11 -61.63 70.30
C GLY A 441 -64.66 -60.23 70.74
N ASP A 442 -65.15 -59.73 71.87
CA ASP A 442 -65.06 -58.31 72.26
C ASP A 442 -63.74 -57.90 72.95
N LEU A 443 -62.71 -58.76 72.91
CA LEU A 443 -61.35 -58.47 73.42
C LEU A 443 -60.31 -58.59 72.30
N ASP A 444 -60.44 -59.59 71.42
CA ASP A 444 -59.61 -59.74 70.22
C ASP A 444 -59.92 -58.70 69.13
N SER A 445 -61.16 -58.20 69.06
CA SER A 445 -61.55 -57.11 68.15
C SER A 445 -60.91 -55.78 68.56
N VAL A 446 -60.90 -55.47 69.86
CA VAL A 446 -60.28 -54.25 70.40
C VAL A 446 -58.75 -54.33 70.32
N LEU A 447 -58.15 -55.51 70.56
CA LEU A 447 -56.72 -55.74 70.33
C LEU A 447 -56.34 -55.64 68.84
N SER A 448 -57.18 -56.16 67.94
CA SER A 448 -56.97 -56.02 66.49
C SER A 448 -57.17 -54.57 66.02
N GLN A 449 -58.11 -53.83 66.62
CA GLN A 449 -58.28 -52.39 66.38
C GLN A 449 -57.09 -51.58 66.89
N LEU A 450 -56.58 -51.90 68.09
CA LEU A 450 -55.41 -51.25 68.67
C LEU A 450 -54.14 -51.52 67.87
N ASN A 451 -53.93 -52.79 67.44
CA ASN A 451 -52.84 -53.18 66.54
C ASN A 451 -52.99 -52.55 65.14
N PHE A 452 -54.22 -52.36 64.65
CA PHE A 452 -54.48 -51.65 63.39
C PHE A 452 -54.22 -50.14 63.52
N THR A 453 -54.57 -49.53 64.66
CA THR A 453 -54.23 -48.13 64.92
C THR A 453 -52.74 -47.92 65.10
N HIS A 454 -52.04 -48.87 65.74
CA HIS A 454 -50.60 -48.82 65.94
C HIS A 454 -49.83 -48.98 64.62
N THR A 455 -50.17 -49.97 63.80
CA THR A 455 -49.59 -50.13 62.45
C THR A 455 -49.90 -48.94 61.54
N ARG A 456 -51.08 -48.33 61.68
CA ARG A 456 -51.42 -47.09 60.95
C ARG A 456 -50.61 -45.89 61.44
N GLU A 457 -50.37 -45.79 62.74
CA GLU A 457 -49.52 -44.75 63.33
C GLU A 457 -48.05 -44.92 62.90
N GLU A 458 -47.53 -46.16 62.89
CA GLU A 458 -46.20 -46.48 62.35
C GLU A 458 -46.06 -46.12 60.87
N LEU A 459 -47.08 -46.42 60.05
CA LEU A 459 -47.12 -46.03 58.64
C LEU A 459 -47.14 -44.50 58.47
N LEU A 460 -47.91 -43.79 59.29
CA LEU A 460 -47.92 -42.32 59.27
C LEU A 460 -46.59 -41.73 59.73
N GLN A 461 -45.93 -42.32 60.73
CA GLN A 461 -44.59 -41.91 61.19
C GLN A 461 -43.53 -42.15 60.09
N ALA A 462 -43.61 -43.29 59.40
CA ALA A 462 -42.77 -43.59 58.24
C ALA A 462 -43.02 -42.60 57.09
N GLU A 463 -44.26 -42.18 56.87
CA GLU A 463 -44.61 -41.19 55.85
C GLU A 463 -44.12 -39.78 56.22
N VAL A 464 -44.22 -39.38 57.49
CA VAL A 464 -43.70 -38.11 57.99
C VAL A 464 -42.18 -38.06 57.82
N THR A 465 -41.46 -39.10 58.24
CA THR A 465 -39.99 -39.16 58.07
C THR A 465 -39.56 -39.18 56.60
N ARG A 466 -40.34 -39.83 55.73
CA ARG A 466 -40.14 -39.80 54.27
C ARG A 466 -40.36 -38.40 53.70
N LEU A 467 -41.42 -37.70 54.12
CA LEU A 467 -41.74 -36.35 53.69
C LEU A 467 -40.72 -35.32 54.22
N GLU A 468 -40.25 -35.47 55.46
CA GLU A 468 -39.17 -34.66 56.04
C GLU A 468 -37.86 -34.83 55.25
N SER A 469 -37.50 -36.07 54.93
CA SER A 469 -36.32 -36.36 54.09
C SER A 469 -36.47 -35.78 52.68
N SER A 470 -37.68 -35.86 52.10
CA SER A 470 -37.99 -35.26 50.80
C SER A 470 -37.93 -33.73 50.86
N LEU A 471 -38.43 -33.11 51.92
CA LEU A 471 -38.39 -31.66 52.11
C LEU A 471 -36.97 -31.16 52.30
N GLU A 472 -36.14 -31.87 53.07
CA GLU A 472 -34.73 -31.54 53.26
C GLU A 472 -33.96 -31.64 51.94
N SER A 473 -34.25 -32.67 51.12
CA SER A 473 -33.70 -32.79 49.76
C SER A 473 -34.11 -31.62 48.88
N VAL A 474 -35.39 -31.22 48.88
CA VAL A 474 -35.88 -30.08 48.08
C VAL A 474 -35.26 -28.77 48.59
N SER A 475 -35.15 -28.58 49.90
CA SER A 475 -34.47 -27.43 50.53
C SER A 475 -33.00 -27.34 50.12
N ALA A 476 -32.27 -28.47 50.10
CA ALA A 476 -30.90 -28.53 49.63
C ALA A 476 -30.79 -28.15 48.14
N THR A 477 -31.68 -28.67 47.28
CA THR A 477 -31.71 -28.29 45.86
C THR A 477 -32.03 -26.81 45.65
N CYS A 478 -32.92 -26.23 46.46
CA CYS A 478 -33.25 -24.80 46.38
C CYS A 478 -32.04 -23.91 46.76
N LYS A 479 -31.29 -24.29 47.80
CA LYS A 479 -30.04 -23.60 48.17
C LYS A 479 -28.99 -23.71 47.07
N GLN A 480 -28.84 -24.89 46.46
CA GLN A 480 -27.91 -25.10 45.36
C GLN A 480 -28.27 -24.24 44.14
N LEU A 481 -29.54 -24.24 43.72
CA LEU A 481 -30.00 -23.40 42.62
C LEU A 481 -29.83 -21.90 42.91
N SER A 482 -30.07 -21.47 44.15
CA SER A 482 -29.84 -20.08 44.54
C SER A 482 -28.36 -19.70 44.49
N GLN A 483 -27.46 -20.61 44.85
CA GLN A 483 -26.01 -20.39 44.77
C GLN A 483 -25.56 -20.33 43.30
N GLU A 484 -26.02 -21.25 42.45
CA GLU A 484 -25.73 -21.24 41.02
C GLU A 484 -26.25 -19.96 40.35
N LEU A 485 -27.43 -19.47 40.75
CA LEU A 485 -27.98 -18.21 40.26
C LEU A 485 -27.10 -17.01 40.64
N MET A 486 -26.59 -16.98 41.88
CA MET A 486 -25.67 -15.94 42.34
C MET A 486 -24.33 -15.98 41.59
N GLU A 487 -23.78 -17.16 41.35
CA GLU A 487 -22.56 -17.33 40.56
C GLU A 487 -22.74 -16.87 39.11
N LYS A 488 -23.89 -17.19 38.50
CA LYS A 488 -24.25 -16.72 37.16
C LYS A 488 -24.45 -15.22 37.10
N TYR A 489 -24.98 -14.61 38.16
CA TYR A 489 -25.12 -13.16 38.26
C TYR A 489 -23.75 -12.46 38.29
N GLU A 490 -22.80 -12.95 39.09
CA GLU A 490 -21.44 -12.38 39.15
C GLU A 490 -20.64 -12.64 37.87
N GLU A 491 -20.87 -13.77 37.18
CA GLU A 491 -20.31 -14.04 35.85
C GLU A 491 -20.83 -13.05 34.80
N LEU A 492 -22.13 -12.77 34.81
CA LEU A 492 -22.75 -11.78 33.92
C LEU A 492 -22.15 -10.39 34.15
N LYS A 493 -22.00 -9.97 35.41
CA LYS A 493 -21.42 -8.67 35.79
C LYS A 493 -19.96 -8.53 35.32
N ARG A 494 -19.15 -9.59 35.43
CA ARG A 494 -17.78 -9.60 34.88
C ARG A 494 -17.77 -9.49 33.35
N MET A 495 -18.68 -10.17 32.67
CA MET A 495 -18.80 -10.09 31.22
C MET A 495 -19.26 -8.71 30.74
N GLU A 496 -20.12 -8.02 31.49
CA GLU A 496 -20.52 -6.64 31.22
C GLU A 496 -19.33 -5.67 31.32
N ALA A 497 -18.48 -5.83 32.34
CA ALA A 497 -17.26 -5.05 32.48
C ALA A 497 -16.33 -5.23 31.27
N HIS A 498 -16.06 -6.47 30.85
CA HIS A 498 -15.25 -6.72 29.64
C HIS A 498 -15.88 -6.15 28.37
N ASN A 499 -17.20 -6.21 28.23
CA ASN A 499 -17.88 -5.56 27.11
C ASN A 499 -17.71 -4.03 27.10
N SER A 500 -17.65 -3.39 28.27
CA SER A 500 -17.35 -1.97 28.37
C SER A 500 -15.91 -1.65 27.95
N GLU A 501 -14.94 -2.49 28.32
CA GLU A 501 -13.53 -2.38 27.91
C GLU A 501 -13.37 -2.52 26.40
N TYR A 502 -13.98 -3.54 25.79
CA TYR A 502 -13.94 -3.72 24.33
C TYR A 502 -14.58 -2.55 23.59
N ARG A 503 -15.66 -1.96 24.11
CA ARG A 503 -16.27 -0.75 23.52
C ARG A 503 -15.32 0.44 23.58
N ALA A 504 -14.60 0.62 24.67
CA ALA A 504 -13.60 1.68 24.81
C ALA A 504 -12.44 1.49 23.82
N GLU A 505 -11.92 0.26 23.68
CA GLU A 505 -10.85 -0.03 22.73
C GLU A 505 -11.30 0.16 21.28
N ILE A 506 -12.53 -0.26 20.93
CA ILE A 506 -13.11 0.01 19.60
C ILE A 506 -13.21 1.52 19.34
N LYS A 507 -13.58 2.32 20.35
CA LYS A 507 -13.64 3.79 20.21
C LYS A 507 -12.24 4.38 19.97
N LYS A 508 -11.25 3.94 20.74
CA LYS A 508 -9.86 4.36 20.62
C LYS A 508 -9.25 4.00 19.26
N LEU A 509 -9.48 2.78 18.77
CA LEU A 509 -9.00 2.34 17.46
C LEU A 509 -9.64 3.15 16.32
N LYS A 510 -10.92 3.52 16.43
CA LYS A 510 -11.57 4.40 15.45
C LYS A 510 -10.97 5.80 15.43
N GLU A 511 -10.71 6.36 16.61
CA GLU A 511 -10.07 7.68 16.73
C GLU A 511 -8.66 7.66 16.13
N GLN A 512 -7.88 6.59 16.35
CA GLN A 512 -6.57 6.42 15.73
C GLN A 512 -6.64 6.33 14.20
N ILE A 513 -7.61 5.59 13.65
CA ILE A 513 -7.82 5.52 12.20
C ILE A 513 -8.15 6.90 11.62
N LEU A 514 -9.10 7.62 12.23
CA LEU A 514 -9.47 8.97 11.82
C LEU A 514 -8.28 9.94 11.86
N GLN A 515 -7.45 9.87 12.91
CA GLN A 515 -6.26 10.70 13.03
C GLN A 515 -5.22 10.36 11.96
N ALA A 516 -5.02 9.08 11.65
CA ALA A 516 -4.12 8.64 10.58
C ALA A 516 -4.62 9.10 9.20
N GLU A 517 -5.92 9.02 8.92
CA GLU A 517 -6.54 9.52 7.69
C GLU A 517 -6.38 11.04 7.53
N GLN A 518 -6.53 11.80 8.63
CA GLN A 518 -6.30 13.24 8.63
C GLN A 518 -4.82 13.60 8.40
N SER A 519 -3.89 12.88 9.03
CA SER A 519 -2.46 13.09 8.80
C SER A 519 -2.03 12.69 7.38
N TYR A 520 -2.62 11.64 6.81
CA TYR A 520 -2.34 11.23 5.45
C TYR A 520 -2.89 12.25 4.44
N SER A 521 -4.12 12.72 4.64
CA SER A 521 -4.73 13.71 3.74
C SER A 521 -3.99 15.05 3.78
N SER A 522 -3.53 15.52 4.94
CA SER A 522 -2.71 16.74 5.02
C SER A 522 -1.36 16.60 4.32
N ALA A 523 -0.68 15.45 4.46
CA ALA A 523 0.57 15.17 3.74
C ALA A 523 0.35 15.12 2.22
N LEU A 524 -0.75 14.52 1.78
CA LEU A 524 -1.09 14.41 0.35
C LEU A 524 -1.41 15.77 -0.27
N GLU A 525 -2.16 16.63 0.43
CA GLU A 525 -2.37 18.01 -0.01
C GLU A 525 -1.06 18.82 -0.02
N GLY A 526 -0.16 18.61 0.95
CA GLY A 526 1.18 19.20 0.94
C GLY A 526 2.00 18.81 -0.29
N MET A 527 2.03 17.53 -0.66
CA MET A 527 2.70 17.06 -1.87
C MET A 527 2.07 17.62 -3.14
N LYS A 528 0.74 17.73 -3.19
CA LYS A 528 0.02 18.31 -4.33
C LYS A 528 0.33 19.80 -4.52
N LEU A 529 0.47 20.55 -3.43
CA LEU A 529 0.93 21.94 -3.46
C LEU A 529 2.36 22.04 -3.98
N GLU A 530 3.27 21.19 -3.49
CA GLU A 530 4.67 21.16 -3.95
C GLU A 530 4.78 20.81 -5.45
N ILE A 531 4.04 19.81 -5.91
CA ILE A 531 3.98 19.46 -7.34
C ILE A 531 3.47 20.64 -8.17
N SER A 532 2.44 21.34 -7.70
CA SER A 532 1.89 22.51 -8.40
C SER A 532 2.92 23.65 -8.46
N HIS A 533 3.62 23.90 -7.36
CA HIS A 533 4.68 24.89 -7.26
C HIS A 533 5.85 24.58 -8.19
N LEU A 534 6.39 23.35 -8.14
CA LEU A 534 7.48 22.90 -9.02
C LEU A 534 7.09 22.96 -10.50
N THR A 535 5.84 22.62 -10.83
CA THR A 535 5.30 22.73 -12.20
C THR A 535 5.28 24.20 -12.66
N GLN A 536 4.88 25.13 -11.80
CA GLN A 536 4.89 26.55 -12.10
C GLN A 536 6.32 27.09 -12.26
N GLU A 537 7.25 26.71 -11.38
CA GLU A 537 8.65 27.12 -11.50
C GLU A 537 9.29 26.61 -12.80
N LEU A 538 9.01 25.36 -13.17
CA LEU A 538 9.51 24.78 -14.41
C LEU A 538 9.02 25.59 -15.61
N HIS A 539 7.72 25.90 -15.67
CA HIS A 539 7.16 26.73 -16.73
C HIS A 539 7.82 28.13 -16.79
N GLN A 540 8.08 28.75 -15.63
CA GLN A 540 8.77 30.03 -15.57
C GLN A 540 10.22 29.96 -16.06
N ARG A 541 10.93 28.85 -15.77
CA ARG A 541 12.28 28.59 -16.29
C ARG A 541 12.25 28.43 -17.81
N ASP A 542 11.29 27.67 -18.35
CA ASP A 542 11.15 27.49 -19.80
C ASP A 542 10.91 28.81 -20.54
N ILE A 543 10.05 29.67 -20.00
CA ILE A 543 9.83 31.02 -20.53
C ILE A 543 11.14 31.83 -20.53
N THR A 544 11.90 31.77 -19.43
CA THR A 544 13.16 32.49 -19.29
C THR A 544 14.22 31.98 -20.26
N ILE A 545 14.32 30.66 -20.44
CA ILE A 545 15.22 30.02 -21.40
C ILE A 545 14.85 30.42 -22.83
N ALA A 546 13.56 30.39 -23.19
CA ALA A 546 13.10 30.80 -24.51
C ALA A 546 13.43 32.27 -24.80
N SER A 547 13.21 33.15 -23.84
CA SER A 547 13.50 34.59 -23.96
C SER A 547 15.00 34.87 -24.08
N THR A 548 15.82 34.27 -23.21
CA THR A 548 17.29 34.42 -23.25
C THR A 548 17.89 33.82 -24.53
N LYS A 549 17.38 32.68 -25.00
CA LYS A 549 17.77 32.08 -26.28
C LYS A 549 17.43 32.98 -27.47
N GLY A 550 16.25 33.59 -27.47
CA GLY A 550 15.86 34.58 -28.49
C GLY A 550 16.81 35.77 -28.52
N SER A 551 17.05 36.39 -27.36
CA SER A 551 17.98 37.51 -27.21
C SER A 551 19.43 37.16 -27.62
N SER A 552 19.91 35.95 -27.27
CA SER A 552 21.23 35.46 -27.67
C SER A 552 21.36 35.30 -29.18
N SER A 553 20.36 34.70 -29.83
CA SER A 553 20.32 34.57 -31.29
C SER A 553 20.35 35.93 -31.98
N ASP A 554 19.61 36.91 -31.46
CA ASP A 554 19.58 38.27 -32.01
C ASP A 554 20.91 39.02 -31.81
N MET A 555 21.61 38.77 -30.69
CA MET A 555 22.97 39.28 -30.49
C MET A 555 23.97 38.62 -31.46
N GLU A 556 23.88 37.31 -31.66
CA GLU A 556 24.75 36.58 -32.60
C GLU A 556 24.61 37.11 -34.03
N LYS A 557 23.37 37.35 -34.49
CA LYS A 557 23.10 37.98 -35.80
C LYS A 557 23.71 39.37 -35.91
N ARG A 558 23.61 40.18 -34.85
CA ARG A 558 24.23 41.52 -34.80
C ARG A 558 25.75 41.47 -34.90
N LEU A 559 26.39 40.59 -34.14
CA LEU A 559 27.84 40.40 -34.16
C LEU A 559 28.33 39.91 -35.53
N LYS A 560 27.62 38.96 -36.15
CA LYS A 560 27.93 38.51 -37.52
C LYS A 560 27.86 39.65 -38.54
N ALA A 561 26.83 40.49 -38.46
CA ALA A 561 26.70 41.66 -39.33
C ALA A 561 27.77 42.73 -39.07
N GLU A 562 28.20 42.92 -37.82
CA GLU A 562 29.31 43.82 -37.47
C GLU A 562 30.65 43.29 -37.96
N MET A 563 30.90 41.99 -37.82
CA MET A 563 32.12 41.35 -38.31
C MET A 563 32.23 41.45 -39.83
N GLN A 564 31.14 41.16 -40.56
CA GLN A 564 31.10 41.32 -42.01
C GLN A 564 31.38 42.76 -42.44
N ARG A 565 30.77 43.75 -41.76
CA ARG A 565 31.07 45.18 -42.01
C ARG A 565 32.52 45.56 -41.70
N ALA A 566 33.13 44.96 -40.69
CA ALA A 566 34.54 45.19 -40.37
C ALA A 566 35.47 44.56 -41.41
N GLU A 567 35.11 43.39 -41.94
CA GLU A 567 35.82 42.70 -43.01
C GLU A 567 35.74 43.50 -44.33
N GLU A 568 34.56 43.98 -44.71
CA GLU A 568 34.36 44.88 -45.86
C GLU A 568 35.28 46.11 -45.77
N LYS A 569 35.29 46.79 -44.61
CA LYS A 569 36.20 47.93 -44.38
C LYS A 569 37.68 47.57 -44.44
N ALA A 570 38.05 46.37 -43.96
CA ALA A 570 39.44 45.92 -44.02
C ALA A 570 39.88 45.66 -45.47
N VAL A 571 38.98 45.13 -46.32
CA VAL A 571 39.21 44.97 -47.76
C VAL A 571 39.35 46.34 -48.42
N GLU A 572 38.45 47.28 -48.16
CA GLU A 572 38.54 48.66 -48.68
C GLU A 572 39.88 49.32 -48.29
N HIS A 573 40.29 49.21 -47.03
CA HIS A 573 41.58 49.75 -46.56
C HIS A 573 42.78 49.12 -47.28
N LYS A 574 42.73 47.81 -47.54
CA LYS A 574 43.77 47.11 -48.30
C LYS A 574 43.83 47.62 -49.74
N GLU A 575 42.69 47.78 -50.40
CA GLU A 575 42.62 48.34 -51.76
C GLU A 575 43.20 49.76 -51.82
N ILE A 576 42.93 50.60 -50.81
CA ILE A 576 43.51 51.94 -50.71
C ILE A 576 45.03 51.88 -50.53
N LEU A 577 45.54 50.94 -49.72
CA LEU A 577 46.99 50.76 -49.54
C LEU A 577 47.67 50.29 -50.83
N ASP A 578 47.08 49.32 -51.54
CA ASP A 578 47.59 48.82 -52.82
C ASP A 578 47.60 49.94 -53.88
N GLN A 579 46.55 50.78 -53.93
CA GLN A 579 46.51 51.97 -54.78
C GLN A 579 47.60 52.99 -54.41
N LEU A 580 47.82 53.24 -53.11
CA LEU A 580 48.87 54.15 -52.62
C LEU A 580 50.26 53.65 -53.01
N GLU A 581 50.52 52.35 -52.91
CA GLU A 581 51.79 51.73 -53.30
C GLU A 581 52.02 51.85 -54.81
N SER A 582 50.99 51.59 -55.63
CA SER A 582 51.05 51.83 -57.08
C SER A 582 51.36 53.28 -57.42
N LEU A 583 50.74 54.25 -56.72
CA LEU A 583 51.03 55.68 -56.92
C LEU A 583 52.45 56.07 -56.48
N LYS A 584 52.98 55.42 -55.44
CA LYS A 584 54.38 55.61 -55.00
C LYS A 584 55.36 55.06 -56.04
N LEU A 585 55.09 53.89 -56.61
CA LEU A 585 55.91 53.31 -57.67
C LEU A 585 55.90 54.18 -58.93
N GLU A 586 54.74 54.70 -59.33
CA GLU A 586 54.69 55.61 -60.49
C GLU A 586 55.37 56.94 -60.19
N ASN A 587 55.21 57.50 -58.98
CA ASN A 587 56.00 58.67 -58.56
C ASN A 587 57.50 58.41 -58.65
N HIS A 588 57.96 57.24 -58.19
CA HIS A 588 59.37 56.86 -58.29
C HIS A 588 59.82 56.78 -59.75
N ARG A 589 59.04 56.14 -60.63
CA ARG A 589 59.31 56.03 -62.06
C ARG A 589 59.33 57.38 -62.77
N LEU A 590 58.37 58.25 -62.46
CA LEU A 590 58.33 59.62 -62.97
C LEU A 590 59.56 60.40 -62.49
N ASN A 591 59.93 60.26 -61.23
CA ASN A 591 61.11 60.92 -60.67
C ASN A 591 62.41 60.43 -61.33
N GLU A 592 62.53 59.12 -61.60
CA GLU A 592 63.64 58.57 -62.39
C GLU A 592 63.66 59.11 -63.83
N MET A 593 62.48 59.27 -64.45
CA MET A 593 62.37 59.85 -65.79
C MET A 593 62.77 61.33 -65.81
N VAL A 594 62.35 62.09 -64.79
CA VAL A 594 62.78 63.48 -64.56
C VAL A 594 64.29 63.53 -64.38
N MET A 595 64.88 62.69 -63.51
CA MET A 595 66.33 62.61 -63.34
C MET A 595 67.06 62.25 -64.65
N LYS A 596 66.52 61.33 -65.45
CA LYS A 596 67.10 61.00 -66.77
C LYS A 596 67.01 62.15 -67.75
N LEU A 597 65.93 62.94 -67.74
CA LEU A 597 65.81 64.16 -68.55
C LEU A 597 66.75 65.26 -68.05
N GLU A 598 66.92 65.41 -66.73
CA GLU A 598 67.88 66.35 -66.12
C GLU A 598 69.34 65.98 -66.42
N LEU A 599 69.65 64.67 -66.46
CA LEU A 599 70.97 64.14 -66.86
C LEU A 599 71.17 64.18 -68.38
N GLY A 600 70.12 63.95 -69.18
CA GLY A 600 70.14 64.16 -70.63
C GLY A 600 70.28 65.64 -71.03
N LEU A 601 69.88 66.55 -70.15
CA LEU A 601 70.14 68.00 -70.25
C LEU A 601 71.54 68.40 -69.77
N HIS A 602 72.32 67.49 -69.15
CA HIS A 602 73.67 67.76 -68.68
C HIS A 602 74.79 67.55 -69.73
N GLU A 603 74.46 67.17 -70.96
CA GLU A 603 75.40 67.25 -72.10
C GLU A 603 75.39 68.62 -72.82
N CYS A 604 74.57 69.57 -72.34
CA CYS A 604 74.65 70.98 -72.73
C CYS A 604 74.70 71.85 -71.46
N SER A 605 75.90 72.29 -71.08
CA SER A 605 76.12 73.23 -69.98
C SER A 605 75.38 74.55 -70.21
N LEU A 606 74.23 74.76 -69.55
CA LEU A 606 73.51 76.04 -69.43
C LEU A 606 72.77 76.15 -68.07
N PRO A 607 72.47 77.37 -67.59
CA PRO A 607 72.71 77.76 -66.19
C PRO A 607 71.59 77.42 -65.22
N VAL A 608 72.00 77.25 -63.96
CA VAL A 608 71.16 77.06 -62.76
C VAL A 608 70.10 78.18 -62.67
N SER A 609 68.86 77.77 -62.40
CA SER A 609 67.66 78.59 -62.28
C SER A 609 67.84 79.83 -61.35
N PRO A 610 67.26 81.00 -61.65
CA PRO A 610 67.63 82.29 -61.04
C PRO A 610 67.25 82.48 -59.56
N LEU A 611 66.31 81.70 -59.02
CA LEU A 611 65.77 81.94 -57.66
C LEU A 611 66.72 81.54 -56.53
N GLY A 612 67.48 80.44 -56.71
CA GLY A 612 68.45 79.99 -55.70
C GLY A 612 69.63 80.95 -55.56
N SER A 613 70.12 81.50 -56.67
CA SER A 613 71.25 82.45 -56.71
C SER A 613 70.91 83.83 -56.14
N ILE A 614 69.64 84.24 -56.20
CA ILE A 614 69.16 85.50 -55.62
C ILE A 614 69.06 85.38 -54.10
N ALA A 615 68.48 84.28 -53.59
CA ALA A 615 68.33 84.08 -52.16
C ALA A 615 69.68 84.00 -51.42
N THR A 616 70.68 83.33 -52.02
CA THR A 616 72.03 83.27 -51.44
C THR A 616 72.74 84.62 -51.48
N ARG A 617 72.63 85.39 -52.57
CA ARG A 617 73.21 86.75 -52.64
C ARG A 617 72.58 87.72 -51.65
N PHE A 618 71.26 87.66 -51.46
CA PHE A 618 70.59 88.52 -50.47
C PHE A 618 71.03 88.19 -49.04
N LEU A 619 71.23 86.91 -48.71
CA LEU A 619 71.76 86.49 -47.42
C LEU A 619 73.20 87.00 -47.20
N GLU A 620 74.08 86.85 -48.18
CA GLU A 620 75.46 87.37 -48.10
C GLU A 620 75.50 88.90 -48.00
N GLU A 621 74.68 89.62 -48.76
CA GLU A 621 74.59 91.09 -48.67
C GLU A 621 74.04 91.56 -47.32
N GLU A 622 73.08 90.84 -46.74
CA GLU A 622 72.51 91.19 -45.44
C GLU A 622 73.47 90.87 -44.29
N GLU A 623 74.24 89.78 -44.37
CA GLU A 623 75.34 89.49 -43.44
C GLU A 623 76.43 90.58 -43.49
N LEU A 624 76.83 91.00 -44.69
CA LEU A 624 77.79 92.11 -44.88
C LEU A 624 77.27 93.44 -44.32
N ARG A 625 75.97 93.75 -44.54
CA ARG A 625 75.33 94.93 -43.95
C ARG A 625 75.30 94.88 -42.43
N SER A 626 74.96 93.73 -41.86
CA SER A 626 74.95 93.53 -40.41
C SER A 626 76.34 93.73 -39.81
N HIS A 627 77.38 93.20 -40.47
CA HIS A 627 78.77 93.37 -40.04
C HIS A 627 79.21 94.84 -40.09
N HIS A 628 78.88 95.57 -41.17
CA HIS A 628 79.22 96.99 -41.30
C HIS A 628 78.51 97.88 -40.26
N ILE A 629 77.26 97.55 -39.91
CA ILE A 629 76.52 98.28 -38.86
C ILE A 629 77.17 98.05 -37.49
N LEU A 630 77.58 96.81 -37.19
CA LEU A 630 78.32 96.48 -35.97
C LEU A 630 79.63 97.27 -35.86
N GLU A 631 80.45 97.29 -36.90
CA GLU A 631 81.70 98.07 -36.91
C GLU A 631 81.47 99.57 -36.69
N ARG A 632 80.40 100.15 -37.27
CA ARG A 632 80.05 101.55 -37.05
C ARG A 632 79.61 101.82 -35.62
N LEU A 633 78.86 100.92 -35.01
CA LEU A 633 78.44 101.03 -33.62
C LEU A 633 79.65 100.96 -32.68
N ASP A 634 80.56 100.02 -32.92
CA ASP A 634 81.78 99.88 -32.12
C ASP A 634 82.67 101.12 -32.21
N ALA A 635 82.87 101.66 -33.42
CA ALA A 635 83.61 102.92 -33.60
C ALA A 635 82.96 104.09 -32.84
N HIS A 636 81.63 104.17 -32.83
CA HIS A 636 80.89 105.23 -32.13
C HIS A 636 80.93 105.06 -30.61
N ILE A 637 80.94 103.82 -30.11
CA ILE A 637 81.13 103.51 -28.69
C ILE A 637 82.53 103.94 -28.25
N GLU A 638 83.56 103.68 -29.04
CA GLU A 638 84.93 104.10 -28.73
C GLU A 638 85.10 105.63 -28.79
N GLU A 639 84.43 106.31 -29.72
CA GLU A 639 84.34 107.78 -29.77
C GLU A 639 83.71 108.33 -28.47
N LEU A 640 82.55 107.79 -28.07
CA LEU A 640 81.86 108.17 -26.83
C LEU A 640 82.70 107.90 -25.59
N LYS A 641 83.40 106.77 -25.52
CA LYS A 641 84.33 106.46 -24.41
C LYS A 641 85.45 107.48 -24.34
N ARG A 642 86.02 107.86 -25.48
CA ARG A 642 87.10 108.86 -25.54
C ARG A 642 86.60 110.26 -25.20
N GLU A 643 85.40 110.67 -25.63
CA GLU A 643 84.78 111.93 -25.22
C GLU A 643 84.42 111.93 -23.72
N SER A 644 83.92 110.81 -23.22
CA SER A 644 83.65 110.61 -21.78
C SER A 644 84.96 110.72 -20.99
N GLU A 645 86.04 110.06 -21.40
CA GLU A 645 87.36 110.20 -20.79
C GLU A 645 87.87 111.63 -20.85
N LYS A 646 87.70 112.33 -21.97
CA LYS A 646 88.11 113.74 -22.12
C LYS A 646 87.33 114.64 -21.14
N THR A 647 86.03 114.38 -20.98
CA THR A 647 85.16 115.10 -20.04
C THR A 647 85.57 114.79 -18.60
N VAL A 648 85.79 113.51 -18.26
CA VAL A 648 86.28 113.09 -16.94
C VAL A 648 87.63 113.75 -16.63
N ARG A 649 88.57 113.79 -17.59
CA ARG A 649 89.87 114.49 -17.45
C ARG A 649 89.71 115.99 -17.23
N GLN A 650 88.77 116.64 -17.92
CA GLN A 650 88.46 118.07 -17.69
C GLN A 650 87.95 118.33 -16.27
N PHE A 651 87.12 117.45 -15.71
CA PHE A 651 86.62 117.61 -14.34
C PHE A 651 87.61 117.12 -13.25
N THR A 652 88.57 116.25 -13.57
CA THR A 652 89.63 115.83 -12.63
C THR A 652 90.82 116.80 -12.58
N ALA A 653 91.02 117.65 -13.59
CA ALA A 653 92.01 118.73 -13.57
C ALA A 653 91.56 120.01 -12.81
N LEU A 654 90.30 120.05 -12.36
CA LEU A 654 89.69 121.15 -11.58
C LEU A 654 89.74 120.91 -10.05
N LYS A 655 90.73 120.15 -9.57
CA LYS A 655 90.96 119.89 -8.14
C LYS A 655 92.36 120.28 -7.69
#